data_AF-A0A352BGU2-F1
#
_entry.id   AF-A0A352BGU2-F1
#
_cell.length_a   1.000
_cell.length_b   1.000
_cell.length_c   1.000
_cell.angle_alpha   90.00
_cell.angle_beta   90.00
_cell.angle_gamma   90.00
#
_symmetry.space_group_name_H-M   'P 1'
#
loop_
_entity.id
_entity.type
_entity.pdbx_description
1 polymer ?
#
loop_
_entity_poly.entity_id
_entity_poly.type
_entity_poly.pdbx_seq_one_letter_code
_entity_poly.pdbx_strand_id
1 'polypeptide(L)'
;VKAIIQSIDEDNFLPKLRTSANSVIPYQVNKHELEVILNNAKNKYEFLSEKDDEGLTTTDKILSILEYRIPYFVGPLSARNSKNAWIVRRTDEKILPWNIESVVDYDKCEQEFIKRMQNNCSYLSNEPVLPKCSLLYSEYMVLQELNNLQINGQKLTREIKEKILEKYKEFGSVKISELKTFLRSEGFVESGDEISISGISDKLMANMNIYKNFNRILNGEIEKYRNEVEDIIAHATYISDKVRLQKWITKTYSYFLNEKQIKEIKGLKISDWGKFSKKFLDGILGVDPRTGELRTIIQIMREEPLNLMEILAKYEFDALNVKQGDEDNITYDDIENIYCSPAVKRGVWQSVKIVQEIQKIMGQKPEKIFIEVTRADDENLKGKIIDPRKDKILKTYGSIKADLSLMIKAEDIKELKSRLDKEPTLDSKKLYLYFTQMGKCMYSGEPILLDDLMKDTYDIDHIIPQSVIKDDSFDNLVLVKRQVNIDKSNEVISPEIQKARRNFWQYLNKNKLISNQKLSRLLRTDGLTEEEKRDFVARQLVVTNQSAKAVLDLFKTVYGSMNVVYSKAKYVSMFRNCEFKFNRYENTEETEQNIKLKQSLIKCRDMNNLHHAKDAYLNIFVGNVFNEKYSKNFYLK
;
A
#
# COMPACT_ATOMS: atom_id res chain seq x y z
N VAL A 1 8.79 -11.09 57.68
CA VAL A 1 7.79 -11.82 56.85
C VAL A 1 7.01 -10.88 55.94
N LYS A 2 6.21 -9.93 56.45
CA LYS A 2 5.46 -8.97 55.59
C LYS A 2 6.33 -8.20 54.58
N ALA A 3 7.49 -7.69 54.99
CA ALA A 3 8.42 -6.99 54.10
C ALA A 3 9.06 -7.90 53.03
N ILE A 4 9.24 -9.19 53.33
CA ILE A 4 9.77 -10.15 52.35
C ILE A 4 8.69 -10.48 51.32
N ILE A 5 7.45 -10.72 51.76
CA ILE A 5 6.31 -10.97 50.88
C ILE A 5 6.06 -9.76 49.97
N GLN A 6 6.08 -8.54 50.53
CA GLN A 6 5.98 -7.31 49.74
C GLN A 6 7.09 -7.19 48.70
N SER A 7 8.35 -7.51 49.06
CA SER A 7 9.48 -7.48 48.13
C SER A 7 9.36 -8.54 47.02
N ILE A 8 8.71 -9.68 47.29
CA ILE A 8 8.39 -10.71 46.29
C ILE A 8 7.26 -10.21 45.36
N ASP A 9 6.20 -9.63 45.92
CA ASP A 9 5.07 -9.07 45.15
C ASP A 9 5.50 -7.91 44.23
N GLU A 10 6.55 -7.17 44.63
CA GLU A 10 7.17 -6.08 43.86
C GLU A 10 8.29 -6.55 42.90
N ASP A 11 8.50 -7.87 42.72
CA ASP A 11 9.60 -8.47 41.92
C ASP A 11 11.02 -8.00 42.32
N ASN A 12 11.19 -7.52 43.55
CA ASN A 12 12.41 -6.92 44.08
C ASN A 12 13.13 -7.82 45.12
N PHE A 13 12.72 -9.08 45.26
CA PHE A 13 13.32 -10.00 46.22
C PHE A 13 14.55 -10.71 45.63
N LEU A 14 15.71 -10.49 46.25
CA LEU A 14 17.01 -11.06 45.84
C LEU A 14 17.33 -10.86 44.34
N PRO A 15 17.27 -9.61 43.83
CA PRO A 15 17.50 -9.35 42.42
C PRO A 15 18.95 -9.67 42.06
N LYS A 16 19.12 -10.31 40.91
CA LYS A 16 20.46 -10.50 40.33
C LYS A 16 20.99 -9.13 39.89
N LEU A 17 22.29 -8.90 40.07
CA LEU A 17 22.94 -7.67 39.60
C LEU A 17 22.93 -7.53 38.06
N ARG A 18 22.88 -8.64 37.33
CA ARG A 18 22.81 -8.68 35.86
C ARG A 18 21.47 -9.25 35.41
N THR A 19 20.60 -8.38 34.89
CA THR A 19 19.28 -8.75 34.36
C THR A 19 19.04 -8.08 33.02
N SER A 20 18.02 -8.53 32.28
CA SER A 20 17.57 -7.88 31.05
C SER A 20 17.11 -6.44 31.28
N ALA A 21 16.63 -6.09 32.49
CA ALA A 21 16.20 -4.74 32.86
C ALA A 21 17.36 -3.72 32.80
N ASN A 22 18.60 -4.16 33.02
CA ASN A 22 19.78 -3.29 32.96
C ASN A 22 20.05 -2.71 31.55
N SER A 23 19.44 -3.28 30.49
CA SER A 23 19.58 -2.79 29.12
C SER A 23 19.02 -1.38 28.89
N VAL A 24 18.16 -0.89 29.79
CA VAL A 24 17.56 0.45 29.72
C VAL A 24 18.50 1.53 30.26
N ILE A 25 19.58 1.15 30.96
CA ILE A 25 20.53 2.09 31.54
C ILE A 25 21.28 2.81 30.40
N PRO A 26 21.18 4.14 30.28
CA PRO A 26 21.84 4.89 29.22
C PRO A 26 23.36 4.96 29.48
N TYR A 27 24.17 4.94 28.41
CA TYR A 27 25.63 4.92 28.53
C TYR A 27 26.20 6.12 29.32
N GLN A 28 25.47 7.23 29.37
CA GLN A 28 25.82 8.44 30.11
C GLN A 28 26.01 8.18 31.62
N VAL A 29 25.30 7.21 32.21
CA VAL A 29 25.51 6.84 33.62
C VAL A 29 26.89 6.22 33.79
N ASN A 30 27.24 5.25 32.93
CA ASN A 30 28.56 4.62 32.93
C ASN A 30 29.68 5.63 32.60
N LYS A 31 29.40 6.59 31.71
CA LYS A 31 30.32 7.68 31.38
C LYS A 31 30.63 8.52 32.62
N HIS A 32 29.61 8.92 33.37
CA HIS A 32 29.82 9.72 34.58
C HIS A 32 30.66 8.96 35.61
N GLU A 33 30.38 7.68 35.85
CA GLU A 33 31.21 6.85 36.73
C GLU A 33 32.65 6.76 36.24
N LEU A 34 32.85 6.52 34.94
CA LEU A 34 34.19 6.47 34.33
C LEU A 34 34.95 7.79 34.48
N GLU A 35 34.29 8.93 34.25
CA GLU A 35 34.88 10.26 34.46
C GLU A 35 35.34 10.45 35.91
N VAL A 36 34.52 10.05 36.89
CA VAL A 36 34.88 10.12 38.32
C VAL A 36 36.08 9.21 38.62
N ILE A 37 36.09 7.97 38.11
CA ILE A 37 37.19 7.02 38.29
C ILE A 37 38.49 7.59 37.71
N LEU A 38 38.44 8.09 36.48
CA LEU A 38 39.61 8.64 35.80
C LEU A 38 40.13 9.90 36.51
N ASN A 39 39.23 10.80 36.96
CA ASN A 39 39.63 11.99 37.70
C ASN A 39 40.31 11.65 39.04
N ASN A 40 39.83 10.64 39.76
CA ASN A 40 40.48 10.17 40.97
C ASN A 40 41.84 9.52 40.68
N ALA A 41 41.95 8.78 39.56
CA ALA A 41 43.15 8.05 39.18
C ALA A 41 44.27 8.96 38.64
N LYS A 42 43.94 10.10 38.00
CA LYS A 42 44.91 11.06 37.46
C LYS A 42 45.94 11.55 38.48
N ASN A 43 45.57 11.63 39.75
CA ASN A 43 46.48 12.05 40.83
C ASN A 43 47.57 11.01 41.15
N LYS A 44 47.36 9.76 40.77
CA LYS A 44 48.26 8.63 41.07
C LYS A 44 49.00 8.12 39.84
N TYR A 45 48.43 8.31 38.65
CA TYR A 45 48.97 7.78 37.39
C TYR A 45 49.12 8.90 36.36
N GLU A 46 50.35 9.38 36.20
CA GLU A 46 50.67 10.54 35.35
C GLU A 46 50.31 10.33 33.87
N PHE A 47 50.45 9.11 33.35
CA PHE A 47 50.12 8.77 31.96
C PHE A 47 48.67 9.09 31.55
N LEU A 48 47.76 9.22 32.52
CA LEU A 48 46.36 9.60 32.26
C LEU A 48 46.20 11.06 31.83
N SER A 49 47.18 11.91 32.13
CA SER A 49 47.20 13.35 31.85
C SER A 49 48.23 13.75 30.77
N GLU A 50 49.10 12.82 30.37
CA GLU A 50 50.05 13.02 29.27
C GLU A 50 49.31 13.25 27.95
N LYS A 51 49.70 14.31 27.24
CA LYS A 51 49.19 14.61 25.90
C LYS A 51 50.11 14.00 24.86
N ASP A 52 49.51 13.46 23.81
CA ASP A 52 50.25 13.05 22.61
C ASP A 52 50.50 14.23 21.65
N ASP A 53 51.09 13.91 20.49
CA ASP A 53 51.39 14.88 19.43
C ASP A 53 50.14 15.54 18.84
N GLU A 54 48.95 14.95 19.04
CA GLU A 54 47.65 15.49 18.63
C GLU A 54 46.97 16.31 19.74
N GLY A 55 47.61 16.43 20.91
CA GLY A 55 47.13 17.18 22.06
C GLY A 55 46.07 16.44 22.90
N LEU A 56 45.84 15.15 22.65
CA LEU A 56 44.86 14.32 23.33
C LEU A 56 45.50 13.58 24.52
N THR A 57 44.82 13.56 25.65
CA THR A 57 45.26 12.77 26.80
C THR A 57 44.84 11.31 26.68
N THR A 58 45.51 10.42 27.41
CA THR A 58 45.04 9.03 27.56
C THR A 58 43.61 8.97 28.12
N THR A 59 43.24 9.90 29.00
CA THR A 59 41.86 10.05 29.48
C THR A 59 40.88 10.34 28.34
N ASP A 60 41.21 11.28 27.45
CA ASP A 60 40.35 11.63 26.31
C ASP A 60 40.16 10.43 25.37
N LYS A 61 41.23 9.67 25.12
CA LYS A 61 41.17 8.43 24.33
C LYS A 61 40.26 7.38 24.99
N ILE A 62 40.38 7.17 26.30
CA ILE A 62 39.50 6.23 27.03
C ILE A 62 38.04 6.65 26.94
N LEU A 63 37.74 7.93 27.16
CA LEU A 63 36.37 8.46 27.05
C LEU A 63 35.81 8.30 25.63
N SER A 64 36.61 8.58 24.61
CA SER A 64 36.20 8.42 23.21
C SER A 64 35.84 6.97 22.84
N ILE A 65 36.49 5.97 23.44
CA ILE A 65 36.16 4.55 23.23
C ILE A 65 34.75 4.23 23.74
N LEU A 66 34.35 4.81 24.87
CA LEU A 66 33.02 4.61 25.45
C LEU A 66 31.93 5.35 24.66
N GLU A 67 32.23 6.57 24.24
CA GLU A 67 31.26 7.49 23.63
C GLU A 67 31.03 7.22 22.14
N TYR A 68 32.09 6.84 21.44
CA TYR A 68 32.06 6.83 19.99
C TYR A 68 31.20 5.68 19.46
N ARG A 69 30.26 6.05 18.60
CA ARG A 69 29.42 5.12 17.85
C ARG A 69 29.65 5.35 16.38
N ILE A 70 30.10 4.32 15.67
CA ILE A 70 30.25 4.36 14.21
C ILE A 70 28.89 4.79 13.60
N PRO A 71 28.84 5.90 12.87
CA PRO A 71 27.61 6.34 12.24
C PRO A 71 27.13 5.33 11.20
N TYR A 72 25.81 5.15 11.09
CA TYR A 72 25.23 4.13 10.20
C TYR A 72 25.61 4.35 8.72
N PHE A 73 25.79 5.59 8.29
CA PHE A 73 26.18 5.95 6.93
C PHE A 73 27.66 5.68 6.63
N VAL A 74 28.50 5.43 7.64
CA VAL A 74 29.89 4.98 7.45
C VAL A 74 29.94 3.47 7.20
N GLY A 75 29.08 2.71 7.88
CA GLY A 75 29.01 1.26 7.73
C GLY A 75 30.26 0.53 8.25
N PRO A 76 30.51 -0.70 7.78
CA PRO A 76 31.68 -1.50 8.19
C PRO A 76 33.01 -0.82 7.82
N LEU A 77 33.95 -0.79 8.76
CA LEU A 77 35.25 -0.09 8.60
C LEU A 77 36.29 -0.83 7.75
N SER A 78 35.95 -2.00 7.21
CA SER A 78 36.83 -2.81 6.36
C SER A 78 36.18 -3.09 5.02
N ALA A 79 36.79 -2.59 3.94
CA ALA A 79 36.45 -2.97 2.58
C ALA A 79 37.00 -4.36 2.18
N ARG A 80 37.99 -4.89 2.91
CA ARG A 80 38.57 -6.21 2.61
C ARG A 80 37.51 -7.28 2.82
N ASN A 81 37.18 -8.01 1.75
CA ASN A 81 36.26 -9.15 1.71
C ASN A 81 34.81 -8.86 2.13
N SER A 82 34.35 -7.61 2.10
CA SER A 82 32.96 -7.27 2.44
C SER A 82 32.21 -6.71 1.25
N LYS A 83 31.25 -7.48 0.72
CA LYS A 83 30.27 -7.00 -0.29
C LYS A 83 29.34 -5.90 0.25
N ASN A 84 29.38 -5.65 1.56
CA ASN A 84 28.49 -4.73 2.29
C ASN A 84 29.26 -3.58 2.95
N ALA A 85 30.52 -3.34 2.58
CA ALA A 85 31.26 -2.16 3.01
C ALA A 85 31.24 -1.09 1.91
N TRP A 86 30.99 0.16 2.30
CA TRP A 86 31.00 1.34 1.41
C TRP A 86 31.86 2.47 2.01
N ILE A 87 32.74 2.11 2.94
CA ILE A 87 33.64 3.07 3.58
C ILE A 87 34.58 3.69 2.54
N VAL A 88 34.66 5.01 2.57
CA VAL A 88 35.60 5.81 1.78
C VAL A 88 36.59 6.46 2.74
N ARG A 89 37.88 6.16 2.55
CA ARG A 89 38.96 6.67 3.38
C ARG A 89 39.62 7.89 2.74
N ARG A 90 40.05 8.85 3.56
CA ARG A 90 40.94 9.96 3.15
C ARG A 90 42.40 9.52 3.18
N THR A 91 42.77 8.69 4.16
CA THR A 91 44.14 8.22 4.40
C THR A 91 44.15 6.71 4.69
N ASP A 92 45.32 6.08 4.55
CA ASP A 92 45.50 4.65 4.83
C ASP A 92 45.73 4.31 6.32
N GLU A 93 45.73 5.33 7.19
CA GLU A 93 45.95 5.19 8.62
C GLU A 93 44.94 4.26 9.31
N LYS A 94 45.30 3.78 10.51
CA LYS A 94 44.41 2.94 11.31
C LYS A 94 43.25 3.79 11.84
N ILE A 95 42.02 3.30 11.67
CA ILE A 95 40.82 3.97 12.20
C ILE A 95 40.70 3.70 13.70
N LEU A 96 40.59 4.78 14.46
CA LEU A 96 40.44 4.84 15.91
C LEU A 96 39.30 5.82 16.26
N PRO A 97 38.64 5.69 17.42
CA PRO A 97 37.55 6.59 17.80
C PRO A 97 37.88 8.09 17.74
N TRP A 98 39.13 8.45 18.04
CA TRP A 98 39.59 9.84 18.11
C TRP A 98 40.14 10.41 16.78
N ASN A 99 40.46 9.57 15.78
CA ASN A 99 40.98 10.03 14.48
C ASN A 99 40.05 9.72 13.29
N ILE A 100 38.91 9.08 13.52
CA ILE A 100 38.03 8.61 12.45
C ILE A 100 37.50 9.74 11.53
N GLU A 101 37.27 10.95 12.05
CA GLU A 101 36.81 12.09 11.23
C GLU A 101 37.89 12.60 10.25
N SER A 102 39.17 12.42 10.57
CA SER A 102 40.29 12.77 9.68
C SER A 102 40.63 11.63 8.72
N VAL A 103 40.49 10.37 9.15
CA VAL A 103 40.81 9.19 8.33
C VAL A 103 39.68 8.81 7.36
N VAL A 104 38.41 9.06 7.71
CA VAL A 104 37.24 8.63 6.92
C VAL A 104 36.53 9.83 6.28
N ASP A 105 36.17 9.70 5.01
CA ASP A 105 35.41 10.72 4.30
C ASP A 105 33.92 10.53 4.55
N TYR A 106 33.40 11.13 5.63
CA TYR A 106 31.98 11.04 6.00
C TYR A 106 31.04 11.48 4.87
N ASP A 107 31.39 12.53 4.13
CA ASP A 107 30.57 13.05 3.03
C ASP A 107 30.47 12.00 1.91
N LYS A 108 31.58 11.37 1.53
CA LYS A 108 31.58 10.33 0.49
C LYS A 108 30.97 9.01 0.96
N CYS A 109 31.22 8.60 2.20
CA CYS A 109 30.57 7.43 2.80
C CYS A 109 29.04 7.58 2.76
N GLU A 110 28.54 8.77 3.09
CA GLU A 110 27.12 9.06 3.04
C GLU A 110 26.57 9.03 1.61
N GLN A 111 27.29 9.58 0.62
CA GLN A 111 26.90 9.48 -0.79
C GLN A 111 26.80 8.02 -1.27
N GLU A 112 27.77 7.18 -0.92
CA GLU A 112 27.74 5.75 -1.28
C GLU A 112 26.64 4.98 -0.53
N PHE A 113 26.43 5.29 0.75
CA PHE A 113 25.31 4.76 1.53
C PHE A 113 23.97 5.09 0.86
N ILE A 114 23.78 6.36 0.49
CA ILE A 114 22.60 6.88 -0.20
C ILE A 114 22.35 6.13 -1.50
N LYS A 115 23.36 6.08 -2.37
CA LYS A 115 23.30 5.44 -3.69
C LYS A 115 22.94 3.96 -3.58
N ARG A 116 23.46 3.26 -2.58
CA ARG A 116 23.19 1.85 -2.35
C ARG A 116 21.79 1.59 -1.78
N MET A 117 21.28 2.51 -0.96
CA MET A 117 19.94 2.41 -0.37
C MET A 117 18.83 2.94 -1.28
N GLN A 118 19.18 3.64 -2.36
CA GLN A 118 18.22 4.15 -3.33
C GLN A 118 17.57 3.02 -4.11
N ASN A 119 16.24 3.02 -4.15
CA ASN A 119 15.52 2.11 -5.04
C ASN A 119 15.64 2.58 -6.50
N ASN A 120 15.50 1.63 -7.42
CA ASN A 120 15.46 1.92 -8.85
C ASN A 120 14.02 2.13 -9.33
N CYS A 121 13.88 2.88 -10.42
CA CYS A 121 12.60 3.18 -11.04
C CYS A 121 11.90 1.90 -11.52
N SER A 122 10.59 1.83 -11.28
CA SER A 122 9.79 0.65 -11.68
C SER A 122 9.78 0.36 -13.19
N TYR A 123 10.13 1.34 -14.02
CA TYR A 123 10.16 1.21 -15.48
C TYR A 123 11.58 1.32 -16.06
N LEU A 124 12.54 1.85 -15.31
CA LEU A 124 13.92 2.07 -15.77
C LEU A 124 14.89 1.54 -14.70
N SER A 125 15.32 0.29 -14.85
CA SER A 125 16.06 -0.45 -13.80
C SER A 125 17.39 0.18 -13.37
N ASN A 126 17.98 1.05 -14.18
CA ASN A 126 19.25 1.74 -13.89
C ASN A 126 19.06 3.19 -13.43
N GLU A 127 17.82 3.65 -13.26
CA GLU A 127 17.53 5.03 -12.93
C GLU A 127 17.02 5.14 -11.49
N PRO A 128 17.64 5.97 -10.64
CA PRO A 128 17.23 6.12 -9.25
C PRO A 128 15.85 6.77 -9.12
N VAL A 129 15.04 6.32 -8.15
CA VAL A 129 13.74 6.94 -7.89
C VAL A 129 13.89 8.33 -7.27
N LEU A 130 12.93 9.20 -7.57
CA LEU A 130 12.82 10.51 -6.92
C LEU A 130 12.24 10.39 -5.51
N PRO A 131 12.57 11.32 -4.60
CA PRO A 131 11.83 11.52 -3.37
C PRO A 131 10.35 11.74 -3.66
N LYS A 132 9.47 11.21 -2.82
CA LYS A 132 8.02 11.35 -3.03
C LYS A 132 7.56 12.81 -2.98
N CYS A 133 8.29 13.65 -2.25
CA CYS A 133 8.02 15.08 -2.11
C CYS A 133 8.90 15.98 -2.99
N SER A 134 9.66 15.42 -3.93
CA SER A 134 10.33 16.19 -4.99
C SER A 134 9.32 17.05 -5.76
N LEU A 135 9.79 18.14 -6.35
CA LEU A 135 8.92 19.06 -7.07
C LEU A 135 8.25 18.35 -8.25
N LEU A 136 9.03 17.60 -9.03
CA LEU A 136 8.52 16.80 -10.15
C LEU A 136 7.59 15.66 -9.71
N TYR A 137 7.93 14.91 -8.67
CA TYR A 137 7.10 13.77 -8.26
C TYR A 137 5.80 14.22 -7.58
N SER A 138 5.83 15.30 -6.79
CA SER A 138 4.62 15.87 -6.19
C SER A 138 3.66 16.43 -7.24
N GLU A 139 4.19 17.09 -8.27
CA GLU A 139 3.41 17.50 -9.44
C GLU A 139 2.80 16.30 -10.18
N TYR A 140 3.59 15.25 -10.44
CA TYR A 140 3.10 14.00 -11.02
C TYR A 140 1.93 13.40 -10.21
N MET A 141 2.05 13.36 -8.88
CA MET A 141 0.98 12.83 -8.02
C MET A 141 -0.32 13.66 -8.14
N VAL A 142 -0.22 14.99 -8.20
CA VAL A 142 -1.38 15.86 -8.39
C VAL A 142 -2.00 15.63 -9.75
N LEU A 143 -1.21 15.64 -10.83
CA LEU A 143 -1.71 15.39 -12.18
C LEU A 143 -2.35 14.00 -12.32
N GLN A 144 -1.80 12.99 -11.65
CA GLN A 144 -2.38 11.64 -11.63
C GLN A 144 -3.78 11.61 -10.99
N GLU A 145 -4.02 12.40 -9.94
CA GLU A 145 -5.36 12.54 -9.36
C GLU A 145 -6.28 13.37 -10.26
N LEU A 146 -5.79 14.51 -10.77
CA LEU A 146 -6.58 15.42 -11.60
C LEU A 146 -7.00 14.81 -12.95
N ASN A 147 -6.16 13.98 -13.57
CA ASN A 147 -6.49 13.32 -14.84
C ASN A 147 -7.51 12.19 -14.70
N ASN A 148 -7.72 11.69 -13.47
CA ASN A 148 -8.79 10.75 -13.16
C ASN A 148 -10.06 11.45 -12.66
N LEU A 149 -9.95 12.68 -12.17
CA LEU A 149 -11.06 13.47 -11.66
C LEU A 149 -12.07 13.79 -12.78
N GLN A 150 -13.33 13.56 -12.47
CA GLN A 150 -14.45 13.94 -13.33
C GLN A 150 -15.40 14.88 -12.58
N ILE A 151 -15.81 15.95 -13.26
CA ILE A 151 -16.84 16.89 -12.81
C ILE A 151 -18.07 16.64 -13.66
N ASN A 152 -19.19 16.29 -13.03
CA ASN A 152 -20.46 15.98 -13.71
C ASN A 152 -20.29 14.94 -14.84
N GLY A 153 -19.40 13.95 -14.63
CA GLY A 153 -19.09 12.88 -15.59
C GLY A 153 -18.08 13.25 -16.68
N GLN A 154 -17.58 14.48 -16.74
CA GLN A 154 -16.59 14.93 -17.72
C GLN A 154 -15.19 15.09 -17.09
N LYS A 155 -14.15 14.67 -17.81
CA LYS A 155 -12.75 14.90 -17.39
C LYS A 155 -12.38 16.39 -17.48
N LEU A 156 -11.39 16.81 -16.71
CA LEU A 156 -10.91 18.20 -16.71
C LEU A 156 -10.26 18.58 -18.04
N THR A 157 -10.51 19.82 -18.49
CA THR A 157 -9.75 20.44 -19.57
C THR A 157 -8.36 20.86 -19.11
N ARG A 158 -7.45 21.09 -20.06
CA ARG A 158 -6.10 21.61 -19.79
C ARG A 158 -6.11 22.88 -18.95
N GLU A 159 -6.91 23.87 -19.35
CA GLU A 159 -6.96 25.18 -18.70
C GLU A 159 -7.40 25.07 -17.22
N ILE A 160 -8.46 24.30 -16.95
CA ILE A 160 -8.95 24.08 -15.58
C ILE A 160 -7.87 23.39 -14.74
N LYS A 161 -7.20 22.38 -15.32
CA LYS A 161 -6.16 21.61 -14.64
C LYS A 161 -4.96 22.47 -14.28
N GLU A 162 -4.50 23.33 -15.19
CA GLU A 162 -3.41 24.28 -14.95
C GLU A 162 -3.75 25.23 -13.79
N LYS A 163 -4.96 25.82 -13.78
CA LYS A 163 -5.38 26.70 -12.68
C LYS A 163 -5.48 25.96 -11.33
N ILE A 164 -5.97 24.72 -11.31
CA ILE A 164 -6.00 23.91 -10.08
C ILE A 164 -4.58 23.58 -9.62
N LEU A 165 -3.66 23.27 -10.53
CA LEU A 165 -2.26 23.00 -10.20
C LEU A 165 -1.60 24.22 -9.56
N GLU A 166 -1.88 25.44 -10.03
CA GLU A 166 -1.42 26.67 -9.38
C GLU A 166 -2.00 26.83 -7.96
N LYS A 167 -3.25 26.43 -7.72
CA LYS A 167 -3.81 26.38 -6.36
C LYS A 167 -3.09 25.39 -5.45
N TYR A 168 -2.63 24.26 -6.00
CA TYR A 168 -1.76 23.34 -5.24
C TYR A 168 -0.40 23.95 -4.91
N LYS A 169 0.21 24.71 -5.83
CA LYS A 169 1.46 25.44 -5.58
C LYS A 169 1.31 26.51 -4.51
N GLU A 170 0.17 27.20 -4.47
CA GLU A 170 -0.16 28.26 -3.50
C GLU A 170 -0.47 27.69 -2.10
N PHE A 171 -1.41 26.73 -2.00
CA PHE A 171 -1.92 26.24 -0.73
C PHE A 171 -1.26 24.96 -0.22
N GLY A 172 -0.58 24.22 -1.10
CA GLY A 172 0.06 22.94 -0.82
C GLY A 172 -0.90 21.76 -0.88
N SER A 173 -2.14 21.89 -0.42
CA SER A 173 -3.17 20.86 -0.53
C SER A 173 -4.54 21.50 -0.73
N VAL A 174 -5.40 20.88 -1.53
CA VAL A 174 -6.73 21.39 -1.85
C VAL A 174 -7.79 20.42 -1.32
N LYS A 175 -8.82 20.93 -0.63
CA LYS A 175 -9.98 20.12 -0.23
C LYS A 175 -11.02 20.08 -1.34
N ILE A 176 -11.81 19.01 -1.38
CA ILE A 176 -12.94 18.89 -2.32
C ILE A 176 -13.92 20.07 -2.20
N SER A 177 -14.19 20.56 -0.98
CA SER A 177 -15.04 21.73 -0.78
C SER A 177 -14.46 23.01 -1.40
N GLU A 178 -13.14 23.22 -1.26
CA GLU A 178 -12.43 24.37 -1.82
C GLU A 178 -12.39 24.28 -3.34
N LEU A 179 -12.20 23.07 -3.89
CA LEU A 179 -12.28 22.81 -5.32
C LEU A 179 -13.66 23.13 -5.89
N LYS A 180 -14.74 22.69 -5.22
CA LYS A 180 -16.12 23.02 -5.64
C LYS A 180 -16.37 24.53 -5.64
N THR A 181 -15.88 25.24 -4.63
CA THR A 181 -15.98 26.71 -4.57
C THR A 181 -15.19 27.37 -5.70
N PHE A 182 -13.97 26.90 -5.96
CA PHE A 182 -13.10 27.39 -7.02
C PHE A 182 -13.72 27.22 -8.42
N LEU A 183 -14.30 26.04 -8.69
CA LEU A 183 -14.98 25.77 -9.97
C LEU A 183 -16.16 26.70 -10.22
N ARG A 184 -16.88 27.08 -9.16
CA ARG A 184 -17.99 28.05 -9.25
C ARG A 184 -17.49 29.47 -9.46
N SER A 185 -16.44 29.90 -8.75
CA SER A 185 -15.91 31.26 -8.88
C SER A 185 -15.33 31.55 -10.26
N GLU A 186 -14.76 30.54 -10.91
CA GLU A 186 -14.22 30.64 -12.26
C GLU A 186 -15.28 30.45 -13.36
N GLY A 187 -16.56 30.23 -12.99
CA GLY A 187 -17.65 30.07 -13.95
C GLY A 187 -17.68 28.74 -14.69
N PHE A 188 -16.95 27.72 -14.24
CA PHE A 188 -16.94 26.40 -14.88
C PHE A 188 -18.19 25.56 -14.55
N VAL A 189 -18.95 25.94 -13.52
CA VAL A 189 -20.24 25.33 -13.16
C VAL A 189 -21.21 26.43 -12.75
N GLU A 190 -22.47 26.32 -13.17
CA GLU A 190 -23.51 27.30 -12.83
C GLU A 190 -23.81 27.36 -11.33
N SER A 191 -24.23 28.54 -10.86
CA SER A 191 -24.55 28.80 -9.46
C SER A 191 -25.90 28.18 -9.09
N GLY A 192 -25.89 26.90 -8.73
CA GLY A 192 -27.08 26.16 -8.32
C GLY A 192 -26.95 24.64 -8.50
N ASP A 193 -26.08 24.21 -9.41
CA ASP A 193 -25.89 22.80 -9.72
C ASP A 193 -25.20 22.04 -8.58
N GLU A 194 -25.73 20.84 -8.31
CA GLU A 194 -25.08 19.87 -7.46
C GLU A 194 -23.85 19.31 -8.20
N ILE A 195 -22.66 19.80 -7.82
CA ILE A 195 -21.40 19.32 -8.40
C ILE A 195 -21.17 17.86 -7.98
N SER A 196 -21.31 16.95 -8.93
CA SER A 196 -20.91 15.55 -8.79
C SER A 196 -19.43 15.41 -9.10
N ILE A 197 -18.68 14.81 -8.17
CA ILE A 197 -17.26 14.50 -8.33
C ILE A 197 -17.11 12.98 -8.31
N SER A 198 -16.53 12.44 -9.38
CA SER A 198 -16.24 11.01 -9.52
C SER A 198 -14.80 10.80 -10.03
N GLY A 199 -14.37 9.54 -10.10
CA GLY A 199 -13.02 9.17 -10.58
C GLY A 199 -11.88 9.32 -9.55
N ILE A 200 -12.16 9.89 -8.38
CA ILE A 200 -11.24 9.96 -7.23
C ILE A 200 -11.86 9.34 -5.97
N SER A 201 -11.04 9.11 -4.95
CA SER A 201 -11.51 8.70 -3.63
C SER A 201 -12.27 9.83 -2.91
N ASP A 202 -12.89 9.56 -1.75
CA ASP A 202 -13.61 10.56 -0.94
C ASP A 202 -12.75 11.80 -0.53
N LYS A 203 -11.44 11.78 -0.79
CA LYS A 203 -10.50 12.89 -0.57
C LYS A 203 -9.40 12.91 -1.64
N LEU A 204 -8.86 14.11 -1.87
CA LEU A 204 -7.61 14.32 -2.60
C LEU A 204 -6.44 13.96 -1.67
N MET A 205 -5.54 13.09 -2.12
CA MET A 205 -4.41 12.59 -1.32
C MET A 205 -3.10 13.25 -1.71
N ALA A 206 -2.97 13.73 -2.94
CA ALA A 206 -1.80 14.44 -3.42
C ALA A 206 -1.65 15.81 -2.74
N ASN A 207 -0.40 16.26 -2.59
CA ASN A 207 -0.09 17.59 -2.06
C ASN A 207 1.29 18.06 -2.56
N MET A 208 1.48 19.37 -2.62
CA MET A 208 2.70 20.09 -2.96
C MET A 208 3.17 20.96 -1.78
N ASN A 209 3.01 20.47 -0.54
CA ASN A 209 3.39 21.23 0.66
C ASN A 209 4.87 21.61 0.69
N ILE A 210 5.75 20.73 0.20
CA ILE A 210 7.19 21.01 0.09
C ILE A 210 7.44 22.13 -0.92
N TYR A 211 6.81 22.08 -2.10
CA TYR A 211 6.85 23.19 -3.07
C TYR A 211 6.44 24.50 -2.41
N LYS A 212 5.26 24.57 -1.77
CA LYS A 212 4.78 25.79 -1.11
C LYS A 212 5.79 26.32 -0.09
N ASN A 213 6.35 25.44 0.73
CA ASN A 213 7.29 25.83 1.77
C ASN A 213 8.58 26.37 1.18
N PHE A 214 9.16 25.70 0.18
CA PHE A 214 10.34 26.20 -0.52
C PHE A 214 10.06 27.52 -1.24
N ASN A 215 8.91 27.64 -1.91
CA ASN A 215 8.52 28.86 -2.59
C ASN A 215 8.40 30.05 -1.62
N ARG A 216 7.84 29.83 -0.43
CA ARG A 216 7.82 30.83 0.65
C ARG A 216 9.23 31.17 1.15
N ILE A 217 10.08 30.17 1.38
CA ILE A 217 11.46 30.37 1.87
C ILE A 217 12.31 31.14 0.85
N LEU A 218 12.07 30.90 -0.44
CA LEU A 218 12.77 31.53 -1.57
C LEU A 218 12.05 32.78 -2.10
N ASN A 219 11.07 33.32 -1.37
CA ASN A 219 10.33 34.54 -1.74
C ASN A 219 9.72 34.52 -3.15
N GLY A 220 9.23 33.37 -3.61
CA GLY A 220 8.65 33.20 -4.96
C GLY A 220 9.63 32.73 -6.03
N GLU A 221 10.93 32.67 -5.75
CA GLU A 221 11.96 32.33 -6.75
C GLU A 221 12.25 30.83 -6.88
N ILE A 222 11.32 29.94 -6.49
CA ILE A 222 11.57 28.49 -6.50
C ILE A 222 11.93 27.95 -7.90
N GLU A 223 11.27 28.46 -8.95
CA GLU A 223 11.51 27.99 -10.32
C GLU A 223 12.90 28.38 -10.85
N LYS A 224 13.48 29.48 -10.33
CA LYS A 224 14.84 29.90 -10.67
C LYS A 224 15.90 28.93 -10.13
N TYR A 225 15.64 28.36 -8.94
CA TYR A 225 16.55 27.43 -8.24
C TYR A 225 16.00 26.01 -8.21
N ARG A 226 15.23 25.62 -9.24
CA ARG A 226 14.47 24.36 -9.23
C ARG A 226 15.37 23.14 -9.07
N ASN A 227 16.51 23.12 -9.74
CA ASN A 227 17.44 21.98 -9.70
C ASN A 227 18.13 21.86 -8.35
N GLU A 228 18.54 22.99 -7.76
CA GLU A 228 19.11 23.07 -6.43
C GLU A 228 18.12 22.61 -5.37
N VAL A 229 16.86 23.03 -5.48
CA VAL A 229 15.80 22.60 -4.57
C VAL A 229 15.55 21.10 -4.69
N GLU A 230 15.53 20.54 -5.91
CA GLU A 230 15.42 19.10 -6.11
C GLU A 230 16.60 18.32 -5.49
N ASP A 231 17.83 18.83 -5.61
CA ASP A 231 19.01 18.22 -4.99
C ASP A 231 18.96 18.29 -3.45
N ILE A 232 18.58 19.45 -2.89
CA ILE A 232 18.37 19.61 -1.45
C ILE A 232 17.30 18.63 -0.94
N ILE A 233 16.19 18.48 -1.67
CA ILE A 233 15.13 17.54 -1.31
C ILE A 233 15.67 16.10 -1.33
N ALA A 234 16.36 15.70 -2.41
CA ALA A 234 16.95 14.37 -2.52
C ALA A 234 17.92 14.06 -1.37
N HIS A 235 18.80 14.99 -1.04
CA HIS A 235 19.76 14.83 0.03
C HIS A 235 19.08 14.77 1.42
N ALA A 236 18.10 15.66 1.66
CA ALA A 236 17.33 15.70 2.90
C ALA A 236 16.46 14.45 3.13
N THR A 237 16.05 13.73 2.07
CA THR A 237 15.31 12.48 2.21
C THR A 237 16.15 11.35 2.84
N TYR A 238 17.48 11.40 2.68
CA TYR A 238 18.37 10.39 3.23
C TYR A 238 18.96 10.75 4.59
N ILE A 239 19.33 12.02 4.77
CA ILE A 239 20.00 12.46 5.99
C ILE A 239 18.97 12.67 7.10
N SER A 240 18.93 11.74 8.05
CA SER A 240 18.11 11.90 9.26
C SER A 240 18.69 12.94 10.24
N ASP A 241 20.01 13.16 10.20
CA ASP A 241 20.70 14.11 11.07
C ASP A 241 20.59 15.54 10.53
N LYS A 242 19.72 16.32 11.17
CA LYS A 242 19.47 17.72 10.83
C LYS A 242 20.70 18.63 10.95
N VAL A 243 21.65 18.33 11.84
CA VAL A 243 22.88 19.12 12.01
C VAL A 243 23.79 18.88 10.81
N ARG A 244 23.93 17.64 10.38
CA ARG A 244 24.71 17.29 9.18
C ARG A 244 24.10 17.85 7.91
N LEU A 245 22.77 17.73 7.76
CA LEU A 245 22.04 18.35 6.65
C LEU A 245 22.29 19.87 6.60
N GLN A 246 22.22 20.56 7.74
CA GLN A 246 22.51 21.99 7.80
C GLN A 246 23.93 22.32 7.33
N LYS A 247 24.93 21.59 7.83
CA LYS A 247 26.34 21.80 7.43
C LYS A 247 26.52 21.61 5.92
N TRP A 248 25.91 20.58 5.34
CA TRP A 248 25.98 20.31 3.90
C TRP A 248 25.30 21.41 3.07
N ILE A 249 24.10 21.86 3.46
CA ILE A 249 23.40 22.96 2.75
C ILE A 249 24.24 24.25 2.83
N THR A 250 24.78 24.60 4.00
CA THR A 250 25.63 25.78 4.16
C THR A 250 26.89 25.71 3.28
N LYS A 251 27.53 24.53 3.21
CA LYS A 251 28.73 24.32 2.38
C LYS A 251 28.42 24.42 0.89
N THR A 252 27.27 23.89 0.46
CA THR A 252 26.97 23.68 -0.98
C THR A 252 26.17 24.83 -1.60
N TYR A 253 25.25 25.45 -0.83
CA TYR A 253 24.20 26.33 -1.34
C TYR A 253 24.15 27.72 -0.69
N SER A 254 25.20 28.11 0.05
CA SER A 254 25.31 29.44 0.67
C SER A 254 25.36 30.60 -0.33
N TYR A 255 25.58 30.34 -1.63
CA TYR A 255 25.55 31.38 -2.66
C TYR A 255 24.16 31.97 -2.92
N PHE A 256 23.08 31.25 -2.59
CA PHE A 256 21.70 31.74 -2.74
C PHE A 256 20.82 31.57 -1.48
N LEU A 257 21.30 30.83 -0.48
CA LEU A 257 20.60 30.63 0.80
C LEU A 257 21.31 31.34 1.95
N ASN A 258 20.54 32.13 2.72
CA ASN A 258 21.02 32.70 3.98
C ASN A 258 20.75 31.76 5.17
N GLU A 259 21.39 32.03 6.32
CA GLU A 259 21.28 31.18 7.52
C GLU A 259 19.84 30.96 8.00
N LYS A 260 18.98 31.98 7.88
CA LYS A 260 17.56 31.88 8.27
C LYS A 260 16.82 30.90 7.36
N GLN A 261 17.02 31.01 6.04
CA GLN A 261 16.44 30.10 5.05
C GLN A 261 16.93 28.66 5.27
N ILE A 262 18.23 28.46 5.49
CA ILE A 262 18.81 27.13 5.77
C ILE A 262 18.18 26.52 7.03
N LYS A 263 17.99 27.31 8.08
CA LYS A 263 17.35 26.85 9.33
C LYS A 263 15.89 26.45 9.11
N GLU A 264 15.16 27.17 8.25
CA GLU A 264 13.79 26.80 7.87
C GLU A 264 13.75 25.51 7.02
N ILE A 265 14.64 25.37 6.04
CA ILE A 265 14.77 24.17 5.19
C ILE A 265 15.05 22.93 6.04
N LYS A 266 15.97 23.03 7.00
CA LYS A 266 16.27 21.97 8.00
C LYS A 266 15.03 21.54 8.82
N GLY A 267 14.08 22.45 9.00
CA GLY A 267 12.84 22.20 9.74
C GLY A 267 11.83 21.36 8.96
N LEU A 268 11.95 21.28 7.64
CA LEU A 268 11.00 20.59 6.77
C LEU A 268 11.00 19.08 7.03
N LYS A 269 9.81 18.48 6.97
CA LYS A 269 9.63 17.03 7.07
C LYS A 269 9.72 16.44 5.67
N ILE A 270 10.94 16.05 5.28
CA ILE A 270 11.24 15.44 4.00
C ILE A 270 11.52 13.96 4.28
N SER A 271 10.72 13.09 3.68
CA SER A 271 10.81 11.64 3.85
C SER A 271 10.16 10.95 2.66
N ASP A 272 10.32 9.63 2.59
CA ASP A 272 9.72 8.74 1.62
C ASP A 272 10.24 8.86 0.17
N TRP A 273 10.35 7.70 -0.46
CA TRP A 273 10.73 7.56 -1.85
C TRP A 273 9.51 7.31 -2.74
N GLY A 274 9.55 7.88 -3.93
CA GLY A 274 8.63 7.57 -5.01
C GLY A 274 8.95 6.23 -5.67
N LYS A 275 8.24 5.94 -6.77
CA LYS A 275 8.44 4.73 -7.60
C LYS A 275 9.13 5.03 -8.93
N PHE A 276 9.25 6.30 -9.27
CA PHE A 276 9.62 6.75 -10.61
C PHE A 276 10.82 7.69 -10.55
N SER A 277 11.70 7.58 -11.54
CA SER A 277 12.86 8.45 -11.71
C SER A 277 12.50 9.75 -12.41
N LYS A 278 13.39 10.74 -12.32
CA LYS A 278 13.32 11.98 -13.12
C LYS A 278 13.29 11.67 -14.62
N LYS A 279 14.16 10.76 -15.06
CA LYS A 279 14.24 10.37 -16.48
C LYS A 279 12.96 9.73 -16.98
N PHE A 280 12.30 8.89 -16.17
CA PHE A 280 11.02 8.30 -16.57
C PHE A 280 9.92 9.36 -16.71
N LEU A 281 9.79 10.28 -15.74
CA LEU A 281 8.70 11.26 -15.76
C LEU A 281 8.93 12.40 -16.77
N ASP A 282 10.16 12.87 -16.94
CA ASP A 282 10.47 14.10 -17.68
C ASP A 282 11.75 14.01 -18.54
N GLY A 283 12.23 12.80 -18.84
CA GLY A 283 13.43 12.60 -19.66
C GLY A 283 13.25 11.69 -20.88
N ILE A 284 12.29 10.77 -20.85
CA ILE A 284 11.92 9.94 -22.00
C ILE A 284 10.85 10.66 -22.82
N LEU A 285 10.95 10.55 -24.14
CA LEU A 285 9.99 11.09 -25.09
C LEU A 285 9.05 9.98 -25.54
N GLY A 286 7.75 10.25 -25.47
CA GLY A 286 6.70 9.43 -26.06
C GLY A 286 6.27 10.02 -27.40
N VAL A 287 6.12 9.17 -28.40
CA VAL A 287 5.54 9.52 -29.70
C VAL A 287 4.03 9.34 -29.60
N ASP A 288 3.27 10.38 -29.94
CA ASP A 288 1.83 10.24 -30.21
C ASP A 288 1.64 9.56 -31.57
N PRO A 289 1.06 8.34 -31.65
CA PRO A 289 0.87 7.64 -32.92
C PRO A 289 -0.06 8.37 -33.90
N ARG A 290 -0.86 9.34 -33.41
CA ARG A 290 -1.84 10.09 -34.22
C ARG A 290 -1.23 11.31 -34.87
N THR A 291 -0.32 11.98 -34.17
CA THR A 291 0.21 13.30 -34.56
C THR A 291 1.71 13.26 -34.86
N GLY A 292 2.43 12.26 -34.35
CA GLY A 292 3.89 12.16 -34.41
C GLY A 292 4.62 13.09 -33.44
N GLU A 293 3.90 13.83 -32.59
CA GLU A 293 4.51 14.77 -31.65
C GLU A 293 5.25 14.05 -30.53
N LEU A 294 6.44 14.58 -30.18
CA LEU A 294 7.30 14.06 -29.11
C LEU A 294 7.10 14.87 -27.83
N ARG A 295 6.62 14.21 -26.77
CA ARG A 295 6.40 14.85 -25.46
C ARG A 295 6.85 13.94 -24.31
N THR A 296 7.27 14.51 -23.20
CA THR A 296 7.55 13.73 -21.98
C THR A 296 6.26 13.31 -21.27
N ILE A 297 6.34 12.30 -20.40
CA ILE A 297 5.16 11.82 -19.65
C ILE A 297 4.50 12.97 -18.88
N ILE A 298 5.28 13.78 -18.17
CA ILE A 298 4.72 14.87 -17.36
C ILE A 298 4.09 15.96 -18.25
N GLN A 299 4.64 16.23 -19.44
CA GLN A 299 4.04 17.16 -20.39
C GLN A 299 2.69 16.67 -20.88
N ILE A 300 2.60 15.40 -21.30
CA ILE A 300 1.34 14.78 -21.73
C ILE A 300 0.31 14.84 -20.58
N MET A 301 0.71 14.56 -19.34
CA MET A 301 -0.20 14.62 -18.18
C MET A 301 -0.73 16.03 -17.91
N ARG A 302 0.05 17.09 -18.18
CA ARG A 302 -0.41 18.48 -18.06
C ARG A 302 -1.47 18.79 -19.13
N GLU A 303 -1.18 18.43 -20.37
CA GLU A 303 -1.96 18.85 -21.53
C GLU A 303 -3.21 18.00 -21.76
N GLU A 304 -3.14 16.69 -21.50
CA GLU A 304 -4.19 15.74 -21.82
C GLU A 304 -4.83 15.14 -20.57
N PRO A 305 -6.13 14.80 -20.61
CA PRO A 305 -6.82 14.18 -19.49
C PRO A 305 -6.53 12.67 -19.42
N LEU A 306 -5.24 12.32 -19.45
CA LEU A 306 -4.74 10.95 -19.43
C LEU A 306 -3.87 10.72 -18.19
N ASN A 307 -4.20 9.67 -17.44
CA ASN A 307 -3.37 9.20 -16.35
C ASN A 307 -2.15 8.42 -16.88
N LEU A 308 -1.17 8.13 -16.03
CA LEU A 308 0.06 7.44 -16.43
C LEU A 308 -0.18 6.14 -17.21
N MET A 309 -1.13 5.30 -16.78
CA MET A 309 -1.40 4.02 -17.44
C MET A 309 -2.05 4.22 -18.81
N GLU A 310 -2.94 5.21 -18.93
CA GLU A 310 -3.54 5.57 -20.22
C GLU A 310 -2.47 6.11 -21.20
N ILE A 311 -1.49 6.87 -20.70
CA ILE A 311 -0.38 7.39 -21.51
C ILE A 311 0.49 6.24 -22.01
N LEU A 312 0.93 5.36 -21.11
CA LEU A 312 1.77 4.20 -21.49
C LEU A 312 1.08 3.23 -22.45
N ALA A 313 -0.26 3.24 -22.51
CA ALA A 313 -1.03 2.41 -23.44
C ALA A 313 -1.25 3.09 -24.81
N LYS A 314 -1.21 4.42 -24.88
CA LYS A 314 -1.54 5.20 -26.09
C LYS A 314 -0.32 5.75 -26.80
N TYR A 315 0.78 5.96 -26.09
CA TYR A 315 2.01 6.55 -26.59
C TYR A 315 3.09 5.48 -26.68
N GLU A 316 3.96 5.62 -27.68
CA GLU A 316 5.11 4.73 -27.86
C GLU A 316 6.36 5.36 -27.24
N PHE A 317 7.02 4.62 -26.35
CA PHE A 317 8.22 5.06 -25.66
C PHE A 317 9.38 4.13 -25.96
N ASP A 318 10.29 4.53 -26.87
CA ASP A 318 11.44 3.71 -27.27
C ASP A 318 12.32 3.28 -26.08
N ALA A 319 12.51 4.19 -25.12
CA ALA A 319 13.28 3.92 -23.91
C ALA A 319 12.68 2.83 -23.00
N LEU A 320 11.39 2.52 -23.17
CA LEU A 320 10.70 1.42 -22.47
C LEU A 320 10.65 0.14 -23.32
N ASN A 321 10.88 0.25 -24.63
CA ASN A 321 10.94 -0.86 -25.59
C ASN A 321 12.31 -1.57 -25.59
N VAL A 322 13.24 -1.18 -24.72
CA VAL A 322 14.45 -1.96 -24.46
C VAL A 322 14.01 -3.30 -23.88
N LYS A 323 13.95 -4.31 -24.76
CA LYS A 323 13.70 -5.70 -24.41
C LYS A 323 14.43 -6.02 -23.10
N GLN A 324 13.69 -6.25 -22.02
CA GLN A 324 14.18 -7.13 -20.97
C GLN A 324 14.59 -8.41 -21.69
N GLY A 325 15.85 -8.79 -21.52
CA GLY A 325 16.64 -9.51 -22.51
C GLY A 325 15.94 -10.66 -23.24
N ASP A 326 16.41 -10.91 -24.46
CA ASP A 326 16.21 -12.14 -25.23
C ASP A 326 16.83 -13.38 -24.48
N GLU A 327 16.61 -13.52 -23.18
CA GLU A 327 16.92 -14.73 -22.43
C GLU A 327 15.65 -15.58 -22.37
N ASP A 328 15.66 -16.69 -23.13
CA ASP A 328 14.59 -17.69 -23.14
C ASP A 328 14.33 -18.36 -21.77
N ASN A 329 15.04 -17.96 -20.71
CA ASN A 329 15.04 -18.62 -19.41
C ASN A 329 15.12 -17.63 -18.24
N ILE A 330 14.33 -17.90 -17.20
CA ILE A 330 14.37 -17.21 -15.91
C ILE A 330 15.57 -17.71 -15.08
N THR A 331 16.36 -16.79 -14.52
CA THR A 331 17.49 -17.08 -13.62
C THR A 331 17.11 -16.87 -12.14
N TYR A 332 18.00 -17.25 -11.20
CA TYR A 332 17.76 -16.99 -9.78
C TYR A 332 17.88 -15.50 -9.43
N ASP A 333 18.76 -14.76 -10.11
CA ASP A 333 18.98 -13.32 -9.85
C ASP A 333 17.71 -12.51 -10.16
N ASP A 334 16.94 -12.94 -11.16
CA ASP A 334 15.62 -12.36 -11.47
C ASP A 334 14.63 -12.50 -10.31
N ILE A 335 14.77 -13.56 -9.50
CA ILE A 335 13.91 -13.83 -8.33
C ILE A 335 14.47 -13.19 -7.06
N GLU A 336 15.79 -13.11 -6.92
CA GLU A 336 16.44 -12.50 -5.77
C GLU A 336 16.03 -11.04 -5.60
N ASN A 337 15.85 -10.33 -6.72
CA ASN A 337 15.46 -8.92 -6.72
C ASN A 337 13.95 -8.69 -6.51
N ILE A 338 13.13 -9.74 -6.50
CA ILE A 338 11.68 -9.60 -6.29
C ILE A 338 11.39 -9.23 -4.82
N TYR A 339 10.47 -8.27 -4.61
CA TYR A 339 9.98 -7.88 -3.28
C TYR A 339 9.03 -8.95 -2.72
N CYS A 340 9.59 -10.05 -2.22
CA CYS A 340 8.88 -11.21 -1.65
C CYS A 340 9.64 -11.79 -0.46
N SER A 341 8.92 -12.49 0.43
CA SER A 341 9.56 -13.23 1.52
C SER A 341 10.46 -14.35 0.97
N PRO A 342 11.54 -14.73 1.68
CA PRO A 342 12.42 -15.81 1.24
C PRO A 342 11.68 -17.14 0.99
N ALA A 343 10.64 -17.43 1.78
CA ALA A 343 9.80 -18.62 1.60
C ALA A 343 9.05 -18.59 0.26
N VAL A 344 8.51 -17.43 -0.12
CA VAL A 344 7.86 -17.27 -1.42
C VAL A 344 8.89 -17.38 -2.54
N LYS A 345 10.02 -16.64 -2.48
CA LYS A 345 11.10 -16.73 -3.48
C LYS A 345 11.54 -18.17 -3.76
N ARG A 346 11.65 -18.99 -2.71
CA ARG A 346 11.95 -20.42 -2.83
C ARG A 346 10.87 -21.16 -3.62
N GLY A 347 9.60 -20.98 -3.29
CA GLY A 347 8.48 -21.59 -4.02
C GLY A 347 8.46 -21.19 -5.49
N VAL A 348 8.69 -19.90 -5.77
CA VAL A 348 8.77 -19.36 -7.15
C VAL A 348 9.89 -20.03 -7.93
N TRP A 349 11.09 -20.10 -7.35
CA TRP A 349 12.24 -20.70 -8.02
C TRP A 349 12.03 -22.18 -8.32
N GLN A 350 11.38 -22.92 -7.41
CA GLN A 350 11.02 -24.31 -7.69
C GLN A 350 10.00 -24.43 -8.81
N SER A 351 8.99 -23.56 -8.87
CA SER A 351 8.02 -23.54 -9.98
C SER A 351 8.71 -23.26 -11.33
N VAL A 352 9.66 -22.32 -11.37
CA VAL A 352 10.46 -22.03 -12.57
C VAL A 352 11.23 -23.26 -13.03
N LYS A 353 11.94 -23.92 -12.11
CA LYS A 353 12.68 -25.16 -12.41
C LYS A 353 11.79 -26.26 -12.97
N ILE A 354 10.62 -26.48 -12.36
CA ILE A 354 9.65 -27.48 -12.81
C ILE A 354 9.19 -27.19 -14.25
N VAL A 355 8.86 -25.93 -14.57
CA VAL A 355 8.42 -25.56 -15.92
C VAL A 355 9.55 -25.72 -16.94
N GLN A 356 10.77 -25.30 -16.61
CA GLN A 356 11.96 -25.49 -17.46
C GLN A 356 12.25 -26.97 -17.70
N GLU A 357 12.11 -27.81 -16.67
CA GLU A 357 12.27 -29.27 -16.79
C GLU A 357 11.19 -29.89 -17.67
N ILE A 358 9.92 -29.52 -17.49
CA ILE A 358 8.81 -29.97 -18.35
C ILE A 358 9.05 -29.55 -19.81
N GLN A 359 9.46 -28.31 -20.05
CA GLN A 359 9.78 -27.83 -21.40
C GLN A 359 10.92 -28.63 -22.03
N LYS A 360 11.96 -28.96 -21.25
CA LYS A 360 13.07 -29.80 -21.71
C LYS A 360 12.62 -31.22 -22.04
N ILE A 361 11.75 -31.82 -21.22
CA ILE A 361 11.21 -33.17 -21.45
C ILE A 361 10.30 -33.20 -22.68
N MET A 362 9.44 -32.20 -22.84
CA MET A 362 8.45 -32.14 -23.93
C MET A 362 9.02 -31.59 -25.25
N GLY A 363 10.22 -31.00 -25.23
CA GLY A 363 10.87 -30.42 -26.41
C GLY A 363 10.23 -29.14 -26.95
N GLN A 364 9.21 -28.60 -26.28
CA GLN A 364 8.46 -27.43 -26.72
C GLN A 364 8.02 -26.56 -25.54
N LYS A 365 7.86 -25.26 -25.77
CA LYS A 365 7.31 -24.32 -24.78
C LYS A 365 5.83 -24.65 -24.49
N PRO A 366 5.37 -24.52 -23.24
CA PRO A 366 3.95 -24.71 -22.92
C PRO A 366 3.10 -23.64 -23.60
N GLU A 367 1.97 -24.04 -24.20
CA GLU A 367 1.02 -23.10 -24.81
C GLU A 367 0.40 -22.18 -23.75
N LYS A 368 0.10 -22.73 -22.57
CA LYS A 368 -0.43 -22.00 -21.42
C LYS A 368 0.15 -22.49 -20.11
N ILE A 369 0.36 -21.56 -19.18
CA ILE A 369 0.80 -21.84 -17.81
C ILE A 369 -0.27 -21.28 -16.86
N PHE A 370 -0.85 -22.15 -16.05
CA PHE A 370 -1.82 -21.77 -15.02
C PHE A 370 -1.14 -21.72 -13.66
N ILE A 371 -1.11 -20.53 -13.05
CA ILE A 371 -0.48 -20.32 -11.75
C ILE A 371 -1.58 -20.06 -10.72
N GLU A 372 -1.77 -21.01 -9.81
CA GLU A 372 -2.51 -20.79 -8.56
C GLU A 372 -1.52 -20.33 -7.51
N VAL A 373 -1.77 -19.15 -6.93
CA VAL A 373 -1.06 -18.72 -5.74
C VAL A 373 -2.04 -18.73 -4.60
N THR A 374 -1.78 -19.59 -3.63
CA THR A 374 -2.49 -19.55 -2.36
C THR A 374 -2.20 -18.19 -1.72
N ARG A 375 -3.18 -17.61 -1.03
CA ARG A 375 -2.83 -16.60 -0.04
C ARG A 375 -1.84 -17.31 0.88
N ALA A 376 -0.61 -16.82 0.99
CA ALA A 376 0.19 -17.20 2.13
C ALA A 376 -0.67 -16.78 3.31
N ASP A 377 -1.24 -17.76 3.98
CA ASP A 377 -2.06 -17.53 5.14
C ASP A 377 -1.16 -16.80 6.14
N ASP A 378 -1.45 -15.52 6.36
CA ASP A 378 -1.09 -14.78 7.57
C ASP A 378 -1.84 -15.39 8.78
N GLU A 379 -1.93 -16.72 8.85
CA GLU A 379 -2.44 -17.47 10.00
C GLU A 379 -1.54 -17.28 11.23
N ASN A 380 -0.31 -16.81 11.02
CA ASN A 380 0.64 -16.46 12.09
C ASN A 380 0.43 -15.05 12.70
N LEU A 381 -0.60 -14.29 12.31
CA LEU A 381 -1.03 -13.07 13.02
C LEU A 381 -2.07 -13.36 14.12
N LYS A 382 -2.10 -14.58 14.68
CA LYS A 382 -2.81 -14.88 15.94
C LYS A 382 -2.06 -14.37 17.17
N GLY A 383 -1.66 -13.10 17.16
CA GLY A 383 -0.98 -12.42 18.25
C GLY A 383 -1.62 -11.07 18.54
N LYS A 384 -2.40 -11.01 19.63
CA LYS A 384 -3.17 -9.86 20.18
C LYS A 384 -4.33 -9.36 19.32
N ILE A 385 -5.53 -9.84 19.67
CA ILE A 385 -6.83 -9.49 19.09
C ILE A 385 -7.11 -7.99 19.31
N ILE A 386 -6.82 -7.18 18.30
CA ILE A 386 -7.45 -5.88 18.09
C ILE A 386 -8.17 -6.03 16.75
N ASP A 387 -9.50 -6.17 16.75
CA ASP A 387 -10.29 -6.17 15.52
C ASP A 387 -10.41 -4.73 15.00
N PRO A 388 -9.68 -4.33 13.94
CA PRO A 388 -9.68 -2.95 13.45
C PRO A 388 -11.06 -2.54 12.92
N ARG A 389 -11.92 -3.50 12.59
CA ARG A 389 -13.29 -3.25 12.12
C ARG A 389 -14.20 -2.84 13.28
N LYS A 390 -14.07 -3.49 14.44
CA LYS A 390 -14.79 -3.10 15.67
C LYS A 390 -14.47 -1.66 16.05
N ASP A 391 -13.17 -1.34 16.13
CA ASP A 391 -12.72 0.02 16.50
C ASP A 391 -13.21 1.10 15.53
N LYS A 392 -13.22 0.79 14.23
CA LYS A 392 -13.76 1.70 13.22
C LYS A 392 -15.25 1.97 13.45
N ILE A 393 -16.06 0.94 13.69
CA ILE A 393 -17.50 1.08 13.91
C ILE A 393 -17.78 1.79 15.25
N LEU A 394 -17.04 1.50 16.32
CA LEU A 394 -17.16 2.19 17.60
C LEU A 394 -16.89 3.70 17.49
N LYS A 395 -15.84 4.08 16.76
CA LYS A 395 -15.54 5.49 16.45
C LYS A 395 -16.65 6.12 15.63
N THR A 396 -17.14 5.41 14.62
CA THR A 396 -18.26 5.87 13.79
C THR A 396 -19.49 6.16 14.65
N TYR A 397 -19.94 5.23 15.49
CA TYR A 397 -21.09 5.44 16.39
C TYR A 397 -20.92 6.63 17.33
N GLY A 398 -19.69 6.96 17.74
CA GLY A 398 -19.41 8.17 18.53
C GLY A 398 -19.66 9.49 17.79
N SER A 399 -19.68 9.47 16.45
CA SER A 399 -19.88 10.64 15.58
C SER A 399 -21.28 10.76 14.98
N ILE A 400 -22.11 9.71 15.09
CA ILE A 400 -23.46 9.67 14.54
C ILE A 400 -24.39 10.56 15.35
N LYS A 401 -25.16 11.42 14.66
CA LYS A 401 -26.23 12.21 15.25
C LYS A 401 -27.59 11.54 15.04
N ALA A 402 -28.49 11.71 16.01
CA ALA A 402 -29.87 11.27 15.87
C ALA A 402 -30.55 11.92 14.66
N ASP A 403 -31.46 11.19 14.03
CA ASP A 403 -32.28 11.68 12.92
C ASP A 403 -33.72 11.19 13.14
N LEU A 404 -34.50 12.06 13.76
CA LEU A 404 -35.88 11.77 14.13
C LEU A 404 -36.78 11.57 12.90
N SER A 405 -36.43 12.17 11.75
CA SER A 405 -37.17 11.96 10.49
C SER A 405 -37.08 10.51 9.99
N LEU A 406 -36.06 9.78 10.43
CA LEU A 406 -35.82 8.36 10.12
C LEU A 406 -36.11 7.43 11.30
N MET A 407 -36.72 7.95 12.38
CA MET A 407 -36.93 7.23 13.63
C MET A 407 -35.63 6.61 14.18
N ILE A 408 -34.54 7.40 14.17
CA ILE A 408 -33.25 7.03 14.76
C ILE A 408 -33.02 7.93 15.97
N LYS A 409 -33.18 7.37 17.18
CA LYS A 409 -33.01 8.12 18.42
C LYS A 409 -31.57 8.04 18.93
N ALA A 410 -31.18 9.00 19.77
CA ALA A 410 -29.85 9.02 20.37
C ALA A 410 -29.63 7.83 21.31
N GLU A 411 -30.70 7.37 21.96
CA GLU A 411 -30.72 6.21 22.85
C GLU A 411 -30.40 4.92 22.10
N ASP A 412 -31.02 4.70 20.93
CA ASP A 412 -30.78 3.51 20.09
C ASP A 412 -29.31 3.42 19.66
N ILE A 413 -28.70 4.56 19.31
CA ILE A 413 -27.29 4.65 18.94
C ILE A 413 -26.38 4.30 20.13
N LYS A 414 -26.68 4.84 21.32
CA LYS A 414 -25.92 4.54 22.54
C LYS A 414 -26.04 3.07 22.91
N GLU A 415 -27.23 2.48 22.78
CA GLU A 415 -27.46 1.08 23.06
C GLU A 415 -26.67 0.18 22.11
N LEU A 416 -26.75 0.42 20.79
CA LEU A 416 -25.98 -0.32 19.80
C LEU A 416 -24.47 -0.20 20.03
N LYS A 417 -23.98 0.99 20.39
CA LYS A 417 -22.58 1.20 20.75
C LYS A 417 -22.19 0.39 21.98
N SER A 418 -23.02 0.38 23.02
CA SER A 418 -22.77 -0.40 24.25
C SER A 418 -22.76 -1.90 23.98
N ARG A 419 -23.68 -2.38 23.13
CA ARG A 419 -23.71 -3.79 22.70
C ARG A 419 -22.43 -4.15 21.92
N LEU A 420 -22.02 -3.31 20.96
CA LEU A 420 -20.79 -3.51 20.21
C LEU A 420 -19.54 -3.54 21.09
N ASP A 421 -19.48 -2.70 22.13
CA ASP A 421 -18.33 -2.62 23.02
C ASP A 421 -18.11 -3.94 23.80
N LYS A 422 -19.20 -4.62 24.15
CA LYS A 422 -19.22 -5.92 24.84
C LYS A 422 -18.85 -7.11 23.95
N GLU A 423 -18.93 -6.98 22.62
CA GLU A 423 -18.57 -8.05 21.69
C GLU A 423 -17.04 -8.21 21.61
N PRO A 424 -16.48 -9.43 21.77
CA PRO A 424 -15.03 -9.63 21.73
C PRO A 424 -14.44 -9.38 20.33
N THR A 425 -15.13 -9.85 19.27
CA THR A 425 -14.73 -9.71 17.85
C THR A 425 -15.96 -9.62 16.95
N LEU A 426 -15.80 -9.16 15.70
CA LEU A 426 -16.84 -9.17 14.67
C LEU A 426 -16.58 -10.24 13.59
N ASP A 427 -16.30 -11.47 14.00
CA ASP A 427 -15.94 -12.56 13.07
C ASP A 427 -17.14 -13.08 12.27
N SER A 428 -18.35 -12.97 12.82
CA SER A 428 -19.58 -13.36 12.12
C SER A 428 -20.01 -12.28 11.12
N LYS A 429 -20.20 -12.68 9.85
CA LYS A 429 -20.76 -11.78 8.81
C LYS A 429 -22.12 -11.20 9.22
N LYS A 430 -22.98 -11.99 9.86
CA LYS A 430 -24.29 -11.52 10.34
C LYS A 430 -24.12 -10.44 11.41
N LEU A 431 -23.19 -10.63 12.34
CA LEU A 431 -22.92 -9.67 13.42
C LEU A 431 -22.33 -8.36 12.89
N TYR A 432 -21.38 -8.45 11.96
CA TYR A 432 -20.84 -7.28 11.27
C TYR A 432 -21.93 -6.49 10.52
N LEU A 433 -22.79 -7.20 9.77
CA LEU A 433 -23.90 -6.57 9.06
C LEU A 433 -24.93 -5.97 10.02
N TYR A 434 -25.23 -6.64 11.13
CA TYR A 434 -26.14 -6.13 12.15
C TYR A 434 -25.72 -4.72 12.63
N PHE A 435 -24.45 -4.53 13.02
CA PHE A 435 -23.98 -3.22 13.48
C PHE A 435 -23.87 -2.19 12.34
N THR A 436 -23.36 -2.57 11.17
CA THR A 436 -23.30 -1.63 10.03
C THR A 436 -24.70 -1.20 9.52
N GLN A 437 -25.73 -1.99 9.81
CA GLN A 437 -27.13 -1.68 9.47
C GLN A 437 -27.94 -1.11 10.65
N MET A 438 -27.28 -0.77 11.75
CA MET A 438 -27.91 -0.25 12.97
C MET A 438 -29.04 -1.15 13.49
N GLY A 439 -28.85 -2.47 13.41
CA GLY A 439 -29.81 -3.46 13.88
C GLY A 439 -31.14 -3.46 13.12
N LYS A 440 -31.21 -2.91 11.90
CA LYS A 440 -32.41 -2.90 11.07
C LYS A 440 -32.23 -3.75 9.81
N CYS A 441 -33.33 -4.38 9.38
CA CYS A 441 -33.43 -5.09 8.11
C CYS A 441 -33.18 -4.12 6.95
N MET A 442 -32.32 -4.50 6.01
CA MET A 442 -31.93 -3.60 4.92
C MET A 442 -33.11 -3.25 3.99
N TYR A 443 -34.04 -4.18 3.80
CA TYR A 443 -35.17 -4.04 2.87
C TYR A 443 -36.46 -3.59 3.56
N SER A 444 -36.87 -4.19 4.68
CA SER A 444 -38.10 -3.78 5.38
C SER A 444 -37.90 -2.62 6.35
N GLY A 445 -36.68 -2.39 6.84
CA GLY A 445 -36.39 -1.38 7.86
C GLY A 445 -36.81 -1.74 9.28
N GLU A 446 -37.44 -2.89 9.47
CA GLU A 446 -37.85 -3.40 10.77
C GLU A 446 -36.63 -3.79 11.62
N PRO A 447 -36.74 -3.72 12.96
CA PRO A 447 -35.65 -4.13 13.85
C PRO A 447 -35.33 -5.63 13.70
N ILE A 448 -34.05 -5.93 13.82
CA ILE A 448 -33.48 -7.27 13.92
C ILE A 448 -33.16 -7.49 15.39
N LEU A 449 -33.57 -8.62 15.94
CA LEU A 449 -33.26 -9.00 17.31
C LEU A 449 -31.89 -9.68 17.33
N LEU A 450 -30.96 -9.15 18.13
CA LEU A 450 -29.61 -9.66 18.22
C LEU A 450 -29.58 -11.12 18.73
N ASP A 451 -30.45 -11.46 19.68
CA ASP A 451 -30.55 -12.81 20.27
C ASP A 451 -31.02 -13.85 19.24
N ASP A 452 -31.74 -13.41 18.20
CA ASP A 452 -32.24 -14.27 17.12
C ASP A 452 -31.32 -14.24 15.88
N LEU A 453 -30.22 -13.48 15.91
CA LEU A 453 -29.38 -13.24 14.73
C LEU A 453 -28.84 -14.55 14.12
N MET A 454 -28.51 -15.51 14.97
CA MET A 454 -27.97 -16.81 14.55
C MET A 454 -29.05 -17.84 14.17
N LYS A 455 -30.33 -17.53 14.39
CA LYS A 455 -31.45 -18.38 13.96
C LYS A 455 -31.75 -18.17 12.47
N ASP A 456 -32.57 -19.05 11.89
CA ASP A 456 -32.99 -19.02 10.48
C ASP A 456 -34.02 -17.92 10.15
N THR A 457 -34.21 -16.96 11.05
CA THR A 457 -35.12 -15.81 10.87
C THR A 457 -34.52 -14.72 9.97
N TYR A 458 -33.19 -14.65 9.90
CA TYR A 458 -32.46 -13.63 9.14
C TYR A 458 -31.46 -14.26 8.17
N ASP A 459 -31.47 -13.77 6.95
CA ASP A 459 -30.58 -14.21 5.88
C ASP A 459 -29.58 -13.12 5.53
N ILE A 460 -28.44 -13.54 4.98
CA ILE A 460 -27.54 -12.65 4.25
C ILE A 460 -27.94 -12.75 2.78
N ASP A 461 -28.41 -11.65 2.21
CA ASP A 461 -28.72 -11.54 0.78
C ASP A 461 -27.58 -10.83 0.03
N HIS A 462 -27.48 -11.14 -1.27
CA HIS A 462 -26.60 -10.46 -2.20
C HIS A 462 -27.41 -9.40 -2.96
N ILE A 463 -27.10 -8.12 -2.76
CA ILE A 463 -27.81 -6.98 -3.39
C ILE A 463 -27.91 -7.22 -4.89
N ILE A 464 -26.76 -7.47 -5.51
CA ILE A 464 -26.67 -8.01 -6.87
C ILE A 464 -26.59 -9.55 -6.77
N PRO A 465 -27.55 -10.29 -7.36
CA PRO A 465 -27.63 -11.74 -7.24
C PRO A 465 -26.36 -12.46 -7.71
N GLN A 466 -26.06 -13.59 -7.06
CA GLN A 466 -24.92 -14.44 -7.41
C GLN A 466 -25.00 -15.03 -8.83
N SER A 467 -26.18 -15.15 -9.40
CA SER A 467 -26.39 -15.55 -10.80
C SER A 467 -25.85 -14.51 -11.80
N VAL A 468 -25.77 -13.23 -11.39
CA VAL A 468 -25.23 -12.14 -12.22
C VAL A 468 -23.74 -11.96 -11.97
N ILE A 469 -23.33 -11.80 -10.71
CA ILE A 469 -21.92 -11.70 -10.31
C ILE A 469 -21.65 -12.42 -8.99
N LYS A 470 -20.54 -13.16 -8.91
CA LYS A 470 -20.11 -13.83 -7.67
C LYS A 470 -19.30 -12.89 -6.76
N ASP A 471 -19.97 -11.89 -6.19
CA ASP A 471 -19.38 -10.93 -5.23
C ASP A 471 -19.79 -11.21 -3.78
N ASP A 472 -18.89 -11.78 -2.97
CA ASP A 472 -19.09 -12.02 -1.54
C ASP A 472 -18.51 -10.92 -0.64
N SER A 473 -18.14 -9.76 -1.21
CA SER A 473 -17.69 -8.60 -0.43
C SER A 473 -18.84 -8.01 0.40
N PHE A 474 -18.51 -7.37 1.51
CA PHE A 474 -19.51 -6.67 2.34
C PHE A 474 -20.25 -5.55 1.60
N ASP A 475 -19.72 -5.08 0.47
CA ASP A 475 -20.36 -4.12 -0.42
C ASP A 475 -21.48 -4.73 -1.27
N ASN A 476 -21.58 -6.07 -1.33
CA ASN A 476 -22.71 -6.76 -1.96
C ASN A 476 -23.59 -7.51 -0.94
N LEU A 477 -23.16 -7.70 0.30
CA LEU A 477 -23.90 -8.47 1.31
C LEU A 477 -24.77 -7.57 2.19
N VAL A 478 -26.02 -7.96 2.44
CA VAL A 478 -26.92 -7.27 3.38
C VAL A 478 -27.65 -8.27 4.27
N LEU A 479 -27.94 -7.86 5.50
CA LEU A 479 -28.71 -8.64 6.46
C LEU A 479 -30.19 -8.26 6.34
N VAL A 480 -31.03 -9.25 6.10
CA VAL A 480 -32.46 -9.08 5.81
C VAL A 480 -33.29 -10.14 6.53
N LYS A 481 -34.57 -9.86 6.74
CA LYS A 481 -35.53 -10.88 7.19
C LYS A 481 -35.74 -11.90 6.07
N ARG A 482 -35.79 -13.19 6.43
CA ARG A 482 -35.92 -14.29 5.47
C ARG A 482 -37.12 -14.14 4.53
N GLN A 483 -38.29 -13.79 5.06
CA GLN A 483 -39.50 -13.62 4.24
C GLN A 483 -39.31 -12.53 3.17
N VAL A 484 -38.77 -11.37 3.57
CA VAL A 484 -38.52 -10.23 2.66
C VAL A 484 -37.48 -10.58 1.59
N ASN A 485 -36.51 -11.43 1.95
CA ASN A 485 -35.51 -11.94 1.01
C ASN A 485 -36.14 -12.85 -0.05
N ILE A 486 -37.07 -13.72 0.36
CA ILE A 486 -37.81 -14.62 -0.54
C ILE A 486 -38.64 -13.78 -1.53
N ASP A 487 -39.32 -12.75 -1.04
CA ASP A 487 -40.21 -11.92 -1.85
C ASP A 487 -39.46 -11.06 -2.90
N LYS A 488 -38.17 -10.75 -2.68
CA LYS A 488 -37.35 -9.88 -3.56
C LYS A 488 -36.97 -10.52 -4.90
N SER A 489 -36.95 -11.85 -5.02
CA SER A 489 -36.52 -12.60 -6.23
C SER A 489 -35.06 -12.37 -6.68
N ASN A 490 -34.68 -12.76 -7.91
CA ASN A 490 -33.31 -12.65 -8.49
C ASN A 490 -33.10 -11.38 -9.32
N GLU A 491 -33.85 -10.32 -9.06
CA GLU A 491 -33.76 -9.06 -9.80
C GLU A 491 -33.13 -7.95 -8.95
N VAL A 492 -33.01 -6.76 -9.53
CA VAL A 492 -32.66 -5.54 -8.80
C VAL A 492 -33.71 -5.24 -7.74
N ILE A 493 -33.36 -4.46 -6.72
CA ILE A 493 -34.29 -4.14 -5.64
C ILE A 493 -35.49 -3.36 -6.21
N SER A 494 -36.71 -3.74 -5.84
CA SER A 494 -37.91 -3.13 -6.40
C SER A 494 -37.99 -1.62 -6.11
N PRO A 495 -38.58 -0.81 -7.00
CA PRO A 495 -38.74 0.64 -6.81
C PRO A 495 -39.45 1.01 -5.50
N GLU A 496 -40.38 0.18 -5.03
CA GLU A 496 -41.12 0.40 -3.77
C GLU A 496 -40.18 0.31 -2.56
N ILE A 497 -39.34 -0.73 -2.51
CA ILE A 497 -38.34 -0.90 -1.45
C ILE A 497 -37.32 0.24 -1.52
N GLN A 498 -36.86 0.58 -2.72
CA GLN A 498 -35.92 1.70 -2.89
C GLN A 498 -36.52 3.01 -2.38
N LYS A 499 -37.75 3.34 -2.78
CA LYS A 499 -38.43 4.56 -2.33
C LYS A 499 -38.60 4.59 -0.80
N ALA A 500 -38.97 3.47 -0.20
CA ALA A 500 -39.15 3.37 1.25
C ALA A 500 -37.84 3.44 2.04
N ARG A 501 -36.72 2.96 1.49
CA ARG A 501 -35.45 2.81 2.21
C ARG A 501 -34.33 3.77 1.79
N ARG A 502 -34.48 4.50 0.68
CA ARG A 502 -33.47 5.42 0.12
C ARG A 502 -32.87 6.35 1.17
N ASN A 503 -33.72 7.04 1.93
CA ASN A 503 -33.25 8.00 2.94
C ASN A 503 -32.44 7.31 4.06
N PHE A 504 -32.83 6.10 4.45
CA PHE A 504 -32.09 5.31 5.43
C PHE A 504 -30.73 4.86 4.89
N TRP A 505 -30.67 4.38 3.65
CA TRP A 505 -29.39 3.97 3.04
C TRP A 505 -28.44 5.16 2.86
N GLN A 506 -28.95 6.32 2.43
CA GLN A 506 -28.19 7.55 2.36
C GLN A 506 -27.67 8.00 3.74
N TYR A 507 -28.49 7.84 4.79
CA TYR A 507 -28.07 8.09 6.16
C TYR A 507 -26.93 7.16 6.61
N LEU A 508 -27.02 5.85 6.34
CA LEU A 508 -25.95 4.90 6.66
C LEU A 508 -24.64 5.26 5.93
N ASN A 509 -24.74 5.67 4.66
CA ASN A 509 -23.58 6.05 3.85
C ASN A 509 -22.95 7.36 4.32
N LYS A 510 -23.74 8.40 4.58
CA LYS A 510 -23.28 9.68 5.14
C LYS A 510 -22.51 9.51 6.45
N ASN A 511 -22.96 8.56 7.27
CA ASN A 511 -22.31 8.19 8.52
C ASN A 511 -21.21 7.14 8.37
N LYS A 512 -20.81 6.77 7.14
CA LYS A 512 -19.72 5.81 6.84
C LYS A 512 -19.93 4.41 7.42
N LEU A 513 -21.18 4.02 7.65
CA LEU A 513 -21.55 2.64 8.03
C LEU A 513 -21.63 1.71 6.82
N ILE A 514 -21.94 2.26 5.63
CA ILE A 514 -21.85 1.56 4.34
C ILE A 514 -21.02 2.39 3.33
N SER A 515 -20.39 1.73 2.37
CA SER A 515 -19.59 2.39 1.33
C SER A 515 -20.47 3.07 0.26
N ASN A 516 -19.88 4.00 -0.50
CA ASN A 516 -20.56 4.61 -1.66
C ASN A 516 -20.91 3.56 -2.71
N GLN A 517 -20.05 2.54 -2.87
CA GLN A 517 -20.29 1.43 -3.79
C GLN A 517 -21.51 0.61 -3.37
N LYS A 518 -21.65 0.30 -2.07
CA LYS A 518 -22.83 -0.39 -1.54
C LYS A 518 -24.11 0.42 -1.73
N LEU A 519 -24.05 1.73 -1.45
CA LEU A 519 -25.20 2.63 -1.68
C LEU A 519 -25.59 2.66 -3.16
N SER A 520 -24.63 2.78 -4.06
CA SER A 520 -24.86 2.76 -5.51
C SER A 520 -25.55 1.46 -5.96
N ARG A 521 -25.15 0.31 -5.41
CA ARG A 521 -25.81 -0.98 -5.69
C ARG A 521 -27.24 -1.04 -5.17
N LEU A 522 -27.50 -0.50 -3.97
CA LEU A 522 -28.84 -0.49 -3.37
C LEU A 522 -29.82 0.41 -4.15
N LEU A 523 -29.35 1.53 -4.69
CA LEU A 523 -30.14 2.52 -5.44
C LEU A 523 -30.21 2.21 -6.95
N ARG A 524 -29.70 1.06 -7.37
CA ARG A 524 -29.62 0.70 -8.76
C ARG A 524 -30.99 0.29 -9.30
N THR A 525 -31.36 0.82 -10.47
CA THR A 525 -32.63 0.51 -11.14
C THR A 525 -32.48 -0.40 -12.34
N ASP A 526 -31.27 -0.48 -12.90
CA ASP A 526 -30.91 -1.26 -14.08
C ASP A 526 -30.05 -2.48 -13.72
N GLY A 527 -30.09 -3.51 -14.58
CA GLY A 527 -29.15 -4.61 -14.48
C GLY A 527 -27.71 -4.15 -14.75
N LEU A 528 -26.73 -4.94 -14.29
CA LEU A 528 -25.34 -4.70 -14.68
C LEU A 528 -25.21 -4.77 -16.21
N THR A 529 -24.54 -3.78 -16.81
CA THR A 529 -24.20 -3.84 -18.23
C THR A 529 -23.20 -4.96 -18.49
N GLU A 530 -23.09 -5.43 -19.74
CA GLU A 530 -22.09 -6.43 -20.10
C GLU A 530 -20.66 -5.93 -19.83
N GLU A 531 -20.41 -4.63 -19.98
CA GLU A 531 -19.12 -4.02 -19.64
C GLU A 531 -18.83 -4.08 -18.15
N GLU A 532 -19.79 -3.77 -17.29
CA GLU A 532 -19.61 -3.85 -15.84
C GLU A 532 -19.43 -5.29 -15.34
N LYS A 533 -20.14 -6.26 -15.94
CA LYS A 533 -19.94 -7.69 -15.63
C LYS A 533 -18.51 -8.10 -15.97
N ARG A 534 -18.00 -7.66 -17.12
CA ARG A 534 -16.63 -7.93 -17.56
C ARG A 534 -15.60 -7.26 -16.66
N ASP A 535 -15.78 -6.00 -16.32
CA ASP A 535 -14.92 -5.28 -15.38
C ASP A 535 -14.90 -5.93 -14.00
N PHE A 536 -16.04 -6.48 -13.57
CA PHE A 536 -16.13 -7.23 -12.32
C PHE A 536 -15.33 -8.54 -12.41
N VAL A 537 -15.50 -9.32 -13.48
CA VAL A 537 -14.74 -10.56 -13.69
C VAL A 537 -13.25 -10.26 -13.84
N ALA A 538 -12.87 -9.24 -14.61
CA ALA A 538 -11.50 -8.77 -14.75
C ALA A 538 -10.90 -8.42 -13.40
N ARG A 539 -11.59 -7.63 -12.55
CA ARG A 539 -11.17 -7.33 -11.17
C ARG A 539 -11.02 -8.59 -10.30
N GLN A 540 -11.83 -9.63 -10.54
CA GLN A 540 -11.66 -10.92 -9.88
C GLN A 540 -10.54 -11.77 -10.49
N LEU A 541 -10.10 -11.52 -11.72
CA LEU A 541 -8.93 -12.18 -12.32
C LEU A 541 -7.62 -11.44 -12.01
N VAL A 542 -7.69 -10.16 -11.60
CA VAL A 542 -6.53 -9.40 -11.14
C VAL A 542 -6.00 -9.95 -9.82
N VAL A 543 -4.70 -10.18 -9.81
CA VAL A 543 -3.95 -10.62 -8.63
C VAL A 543 -3.66 -9.44 -7.73
N THR A 544 -4.21 -9.47 -6.51
CA THR A 544 -3.93 -8.44 -5.49
C THR A 544 -2.73 -8.78 -4.62
N ASN A 545 -2.32 -10.05 -4.56
CA ASN A 545 -1.14 -10.46 -3.81
C ASN A 545 0.12 -10.06 -4.59
N GLN A 546 0.90 -9.15 -4.00
CA GLN A 546 2.11 -8.59 -4.61
C GLN A 546 3.13 -9.67 -4.98
N SER A 547 3.19 -10.75 -4.18
CA SER A 547 4.08 -11.87 -4.45
C SER A 547 3.63 -12.71 -5.64
N ALA A 548 2.35 -13.06 -5.69
CA ALA A 548 1.75 -13.74 -6.83
C ALA A 548 1.86 -12.93 -8.13
N LYS A 549 1.73 -11.59 -8.02
CA LYS A 549 1.88 -10.69 -9.15
C LYS A 549 3.31 -10.70 -9.70
N ALA A 550 4.32 -10.63 -8.83
CA ALA A 550 5.70 -10.68 -9.26
C ALA A 550 6.07 -12.00 -9.96
N VAL A 551 5.51 -13.13 -9.48
CA VAL A 551 5.65 -14.43 -10.16
C VAL A 551 5.02 -14.40 -11.54
N LEU A 552 3.78 -13.93 -11.63
CA LEU A 552 3.09 -13.83 -12.92
C LEU A 552 3.87 -12.95 -13.89
N ASP A 553 4.31 -11.79 -13.44
CA ASP A 553 5.06 -10.85 -14.28
C ASP A 553 6.37 -11.50 -14.76
N LEU A 554 7.10 -12.21 -13.90
CA LEU A 554 8.30 -12.97 -14.26
C LEU A 554 8.04 -14.10 -15.27
N PHE A 555 6.94 -14.84 -15.15
CA PHE A 555 6.61 -15.86 -16.14
C PHE A 555 6.14 -15.23 -17.47
N LYS A 556 5.48 -14.07 -17.42
CA LYS A 556 5.00 -13.39 -18.63
C LYS A 556 6.13 -12.83 -19.48
N THR A 557 7.27 -12.45 -18.89
CA THR A 557 8.44 -11.99 -19.67
C THR A 557 8.98 -13.09 -20.59
N VAL A 558 8.99 -14.34 -20.13
CA VAL A 558 9.56 -15.47 -20.90
C VAL A 558 8.52 -16.20 -21.76
N TYR A 559 7.31 -16.41 -21.24
CA TYR A 559 6.28 -17.24 -21.91
C TYR A 559 5.20 -16.42 -22.62
N GLY A 560 5.20 -15.09 -22.46
CA GLY A 560 4.25 -14.18 -23.07
C GLY A 560 2.99 -13.94 -22.23
N SER A 561 2.54 -12.68 -22.22
CA SER A 561 1.43 -12.21 -21.38
C SER A 561 0.10 -12.93 -21.58
N MET A 562 -0.18 -13.44 -22.79
CA MET A 562 -1.44 -14.15 -23.11
C MET A 562 -1.43 -15.63 -22.72
N ASN A 563 -0.25 -16.19 -22.43
CA ASN A 563 -0.09 -17.62 -22.18
C ASN A 563 -0.04 -17.92 -20.67
N VAL A 564 0.31 -16.94 -19.83
CA VAL A 564 0.38 -17.10 -18.38
C VAL A 564 -0.91 -16.61 -17.73
N VAL A 565 -1.69 -17.55 -17.16
CA VAL A 565 -3.02 -17.30 -16.62
C VAL A 565 -3.02 -17.48 -15.11
N TYR A 566 -3.57 -16.49 -14.40
CA TYR A 566 -3.83 -16.62 -12.97
C TYR A 566 -5.10 -17.42 -12.72
N SER A 567 -5.02 -18.40 -11.82
CA SER A 567 -6.19 -19.16 -11.35
C SER A 567 -6.43 -18.92 -9.86
N LYS A 568 -7.68 -18.62 -9.49
CA LYS A 568 -8.07 -18.50 -8.08
C LYS A 568 -8.46 -19.87 -7.50
N ALA A 569 -7.80 -20.24 -6.41
CA ALA A 569 -8.08 -21.43 -5.61
C ALA A 569 -9.58 -21.64 -5.29
N LYS A 570 -10.30 -20.53 -5.05
CA LYS A 570 -11.75 -20.55 -4.78
C LYS A 570 -12.53 -21.24 -5.89
N TYR A 571 -12.20 -20.99 -7.16
CA TYR A 571 -12.94 -21.59 -8.29
C TYR A 571 -12.69 -23.09 -8.39
N VAL A 572 -11.46 -23.55 -8.15
CA VAL A 572 -11.13 -24.97 -8.07
C VAL A 572 -11.85 -25.64 -6.89
N SER A 573 -11.91 -24.97 -5.73
CA SER A 573 -12.65 -25.46 -4.57
C SER A 573 -14.14 -25.59 -4.86
N MET A 574 -14.75 -24.58 -5.47
CA MET A 574 -16.16 -24.61 -5.87
C MET A 574 -16.43 -25.72 -6.88
N PHE A 575 -15.52 -25.93 -7.83
CA PHE A 575 -15.64 -27.01 -8.83
C PHE A 575 -15.65 -28.38 -8.14
N ARG A 576 -14.68 -28.63 -7.26
CA ARG A 576 -14.58 -29.85 -6.47
C ARG A 576 -15.84 -30.14 -5.67
N ASN A 577 -16.41 -29.10 -5.06
CA ASN A 577 -17.59 -29.23 -4.20
C ASN A 577 -18.92 -29.22 -4.98
N CYS A 578 -18.88 -29.09 -6.31
CA CYS A 578 -20.05 -28.95 -7.18
C CYS A 578 -20.93 -27.72 -6.82
N GLU A 579 -20.31 -26.64 -6.35
CA GLU A 579 -20.97 -25.40 -5.90
C GLU A 579 -21.25 -24.39 -7.04
N PHE A 580 -21.02 -24.77 -8.30
CA PHE A 580 -21.35 -23.92 -9.44
C PHE A 580 -22.86 -23.93 -9.70
N LYS A 581 -23.57 -22.99 -9.08
CA LYS A 581 -24.98 -22.73 -9.36
C LYS A 581 -25.11 -21.74 -10.53
N PHE A 582 -25.74 -22.16 -11.62
CA PHE A 582 -26.12 -21.27 -12.73
C PHE A 582 -27.51 -20.65 -12.48
N ASN A 583 -28.35 -21.29 -11.68
CA ASN A 583 -29.63 -20.76 -11.19
C ASN A 583 -29.85 -21.06 -9.68
N ARG A 584 -30.60 -20.19 -8.98
CA ARG A 584 -30.87 -20.28 -7.51
C ARG A 584 -31.74 -21.50 -7.12
N TYR A 585 -32.42 -22.12 -8.08
CA TYR A 585 -33.38 -23.21 -7.90
C TYR A 585 -32.96 -24.54 -8.54
N GLU A 586 -31.81 -24.58 -9.22
CA GLU A 586 -31.26 -25.85 -9.70
C GLU A 586 -30.53 -26.52 -8.53
N ASN A 587 -31.14 -27.59 -8.00
CA ASN A 587 -30.48 -28.43 -7.01
C ASN A 587 -29.49 -29.37 -7.73
N THR A 588 -28.40 -28.79 -8.25
CA THR A 588 -27.35 -29.56 -8.93
C THR A 588 -26.57 -30.44 -7.94
N GLU A 589 -26.57 -30.09 -6.65
CA GLU A 589 -25.77 -30.77 -5.60
C GLU A 589 -26.14 -32.25 -5.41
N GLU A 590 -27.34 -32.67 -5.83
CA GLU A 590 -27.88 -34.02 -5.58
C GLU A 590 -28.06 -34.88 -6.83
N THR A 591 -27.53 -34.45 -7.98
CA THR A 591 -27.50 -35.37 -9.15
C THR A 591 -26.48 -36.49 -8.89
N GLU A 592 -26.81 -37.72 -9.27
CA GLU A 592 -25.94 -38.88 -9.10
C GLU A 592 -24.54 -38.66 -9.69
N GLN A 593 -24.47 -37.92 -10.80
CA GLN A 593 -23.24 -37.54 -11.47
C GLN A 593 -22.38 -36.57 -10.63
N ASN A 594 -22.98 -35.57 -9.98
CA ASN A 594 -22.26 -34.63 -9.12
C ASN A 594 -21.82 -35.28 -7.80
N ILE A 595 -22.62 -36.21 -7.25
CA ILE A 595 -22.22 -37.01 -6.09
C ILE A 595 -20.97 -37.85 -6.43
N LYS A 596 -20.99 -38.56 -7.56
CA LYS A 596 -19.83 -39.34 -8.06
C LYS A 596 -18.61 -38.44 -8.28
N LEU A 597 -18.80 -37.27 -8.90
CA LEU A 597 -17.71 -36.31 -9.14
C LEU A 597 -17.11 -35.82 -7.81
N LYS A 598 -17.94 -35.40 -6.85
CA LYS A 598 -17.51 -34.93 -5.53
C LYS A 598 -16.74 -36.00 -4.76
N GLN A 599 -17.21 -37.25 -4.79
CA GLN A 599 -16.53 -38.40 -4.20
C GLN A 599 -15.15 -38.65 -4.85
N SER A 600 -15.04 -38.50 -6.17
CA SER A 600 -13.76 -38.69 -6.88
C SER A 600 -12.72 -37.60 -6.63
N LEU A 601 -13.16 -36.39 -6.27
CA LEU A 601 -12.30 -35.20 -6.10
C LEU A 601 -12.05 -34.80 -4.64
N ILE A 602 -12.37 -35.66 -3.67
CA ILE A 602 -12.15 -35.40 -2.24
C ILE A 602 -10.69 -34.98 -1.98
N LYS A 603 -10.54 -33.87 -1.25
CA LYS A 603 -9.25 -33.33 -0.82
C LYS A 603 -9.10 -33.49 0.68
N CYS A 604 -8.27 -34.44 1.10
CA CYS A 604 -7.85 -34.58 2.50
C CYS A 604 -6.34 -34.29 2.57
N ARG A 605 -5.96 -33.19 3.22
CA ARG A 605 -4.55 -32.77 3.35
C ARG A 605 -3.75 -33.72 4.25
N ASP A 606 -4.43 -34.32 5.23
CA ASP A 606 -3.79 -35.20 6.23
C ASP A 606 -3.48 -36.60 5.68
N MET A 607 -4.16 -37.02 4.61
CA MET A 607 -3.95 -38.35 4.02
C MET A 607 -2.69 -38.42 3.15
N ASN A 608 -2.42 -37.41 2.33
CA ASN A 608 -1.24 -37.38 1.44
C ASN A 608 -1.02 -36.01 0.77
N ASN A 609 0.16 -35.84 0.18
CA ASN A 609 0.55 -34.66 -0.57
C ASN A 609 0.07 -34.63 -2.04
N LEU A 610 -0.63 -35.67 -2.52
CA LEU A 610 -1.12 -35.72 -3.92
C LEU A 610 -2.16 -34.63 -4.21
N HIS A 611 -2.75 -34.04 -3.17
CA HIS A 611 -3.69 -32.94 -3.31
C HIS A 611 -3.10 -31.75 -4.09
N HIS A 612 -1.80 -31.48 -3.98
CA HIS A 612 -1.13 -30.42 -4.75
C HIS A 612 -1.14 -30.71 -6.26
N ALA A 613 -0.85 -31.95 -6.67
CA ALA A 613 -0.88 -32.35 -8.08
C ALA A 613 -2.32 -32.32 -8.64
N LYS A 614 -3.30 -32.78 -7.84
CA LYS A 614 -4.73 -32.71 -8.21
C LYS A 614 -5.20 -31.26 -8.36
N ASP A 615 -4.80 -30.37 -7.45
CA ASP A 615 -5.10 -28.94 -7.57
C ASP A 615 -4.47 -28.34 -8.84
N ALA A 616 -3.20 -28.63 -9.12
CA ALA A 616 -2.51 -28.16 -10.33
C ALA A 616 -3.23 -28.59 -11.62
N TYR A 617 -3.67 -29.85 -11.69
CA TYR A 617 -4.48 -30.34 -12.81
C TYR A 617 -5.83 -29.62 -12.95
N LEU A 618 -6.56 -29.47 -11.84
CA LEU A 618 -7.85 -28.78 -11.85
C LEU A 618 -7.72 -27.30 -12.20
N ASN A 619 -6.59 -26.66 -11.87
CA ASN A 619 -6.32 -25.28 -12.30
C ASN A 619 -6.21 -25.14 -13.81
N ILE A 620 -5.64 -26.13 -14.50
CA ILE A 620 -5.59 -26.12 -15.97
C ILE A 620 -7.02 -26.16 -16.51
N PHE A 621 -7.86 -27.09 -16.02
CA PHE A 621 -9.24 -27.22 -16.51
C PHE A 621 -10.11 -26.00 -16.17
N VAL A 622 -10.25 -25.70 -14.88
CA VAL A 622 -11.12 -24.61 -14.41
C VAL A 622 -10.59 -23.26 -14.89
N GLY A 623 -9.29 -23.02 -14.74
CA GLY A 623 -8.65 -21.78 -15.19
C GLY A 623 -8.82 -21.55 -16.69
N ASN A 624 -8.69 -22.59 -17.52
CA ASN A 624 -8.86 -22.44 -18.96
C ASN A 624 -10.30 -22.10 -19.35
N VAL A 625 -11.31 -22.70 -18.70
CA VAL A 625 -12.73 -22.37 -18.94
C VAL A 625 -12.99 -20.88 -18.68
N PHE A 626 -12.43 -20.32 -17.60
CA PHE A 626 -12.57 -18.90 -17.29
C PHE A 626 -11.81 -18.01 -18.30
N ASN A 627 -10.59 -18.40 -18.66
CA ASN A 627 -9.77 -17.65 -19.61
C ASN A 627 -10.42 -17.57 -21.00
N GLU A 628 -10.95 -18.68 -21.51
CA GLU A 628 -11.59 -18.73 -22.84
C GLU A 628 -12.93 -17.98 -22.87
N LYS A 629 -13.75 -18.09 -21.80
CA LYS A 629 -15.06 -17.44 -21.76
C LYS A 629 -15.00 -15.95 -21.48
N TYR A 630 -14.04 -15.48 -20.69
CA TYR A 630 -14.06 -14.13 -20.13
C TYR A 630 -12.79 -13.30 -20.40
N SER A 631 -11.73 -13.88 -20.98
CA SER A 631 -10.47 -13.16 -21.25
C SER A 631 -10.09 -13.14 -22.74
N LYS A 632 -9.95 -14.28 -23.42
CA LYS A 632 -9.50 -14.35 -24.83
C LYS A 632 -10.55 -13.87 -25.85
N ASN A 633 -11.80 -14.34 -25.75
CA ASN A 633 -12.86 -13.98 -26.69
C ASN A 633 -13.43 -12.56 -26.50
N PHE A 634 -12.87 -11.80 -25.55
CA PHE A 634 -13.34 -10.46 -25.24
C PHE A 634 -12.72 -9.37 -26.14
N TYR A 635 -11.47 -9.53 -26.59
CA TYR A 635 -10.81 -8.56 -27.47
C TYR A 635 -11.05 -8.82 -28.97
N LEU A 636 -11.82 -9.86 -29.31
CA LEU A 636 -12.09 -10.30 -30.67
C LEU A 636 -13.57 -10.10 -31.09
N LYS A 637 -14.34 -9.29 -30.37
CA LYS A 637 -15.69 -8.88 -30.77
C LYS A 637 -15.88 -7.37 -30.77
#